data_AF-A0A0C3MCW7-F1
#
_entry.id   AF-A0A0C3MCW7-F1
#
_cell.length_a   1.000
_cell.length_b   1.000
_cell.length_c   1.000
_cell.angle_alpha   90.00
_cell.angle_beta   90.00
_cell.angle_gamma   90.00
#
_symmetry.space_group_name_H-M   'P 1'
#
loop_
_entity.id
_entity.type
_entity.pdbx_description
1 polymer ?
#
loop_
_entity_poly.entity_id
_entity_poly.type
_entity_poly.pdbx_seq_one_letter_code
_entity_poly.pdbx_strand_id
1 'polypeptide(L)'
;FKQEGQVTLIFHPLETGQEIKLKLRYSGEIDESVAYLDIPDKLFYQPKDNPSLPFILGKRSAMVEENYIYLTSEVMWYPSAVPPVNPMAPFCSGKDFTRFKLTVENPGELIFLSQGKEEKNKKQVSFHNEDPLTGISLCAGKFKRKYISMGKFYAYLYYLKEQPFFYNDLKQADNKVIIEAYKDLINYREIKGNPPCRLMLIEIPLSIHSFFRTRKESSDFAQPEILFYPERGATFDLDFKQMKKIYRSNFYTNDEKELQSHMLSRSLELLVQGESSRYNEKTGVTNWEKNKYNILPVLVKDTCYTRSDEFPVINLIIQDILKEEPVFGASIHEYTPTANIIFALRYMEKHSLKEALYDKKLPEEVLAKIIDLKKKDFLHYLASRARRDQVIDLLRETCTVPYQVTFLEKFLEKFKEKFNTDILPFTRKWYAGKGLPAILVQEAQINKIEGDSLGRYAAHVKLYNPTGIDAIVSIDFENVKRQNTIPSSSSIKYLVLPPHSCKQIKMVNDNKYDIKLYTGISYNIPIQRSIGKIITFMADTTTGIFDCNPTITTPDPDELIVDNEDQGFSLIEPGKILNELFEKEFNRYYEWPHNALRWTKNYNYTYHGEITKSIHYKTGGKGSYKARWEVTVTEPGEYEIFAHIPLIYTVQPPVLNNYCNGAILHYTIEQEKKQEVKLDLMNKRERRLGFWVPLGTFTLVTGKTSVTLDDRGSSSQYIVADAIKWVKKKPSTNK
;
A
#
# COMPACT_ATOMS: atom_id res chain seq x y z
N PHE A 1 -26.14 37.10 -6.12
CA PHE A 1 -25.26 36.09 -5.50
C PHE A 1 -25.47 36.14 -3.99
N LYS A 2 -25.12 35.09 -3.27
CA LYS A 2 -25.12 35.04 -1.80
C LYS A 2 -23.80 34.46 -1.34
N GLN A 3 -23.18 35.05 -0.33
CA GLN A 3 -21.99 34.47 0.28
C GLN A 3 -22.40 33.63 1.50
N GLU A 4 -21.88 32.41 1.59
CA GLU A 4 -22.06 31.50 2.71
C GLU A 4 -20.69 31.00 3.16
N GLY A 5 -20.13 31.65 4.19
CA GLY A 5 -18.74 31.41 4.59
C GLY A 5 -17.76 31.73 3.46
N GLN A 6 -16.95 30.74 3.08
CA GLN A 6 -15.97 30.84 1.98
C GLN A 6 -16.56 30.54 0.59
N VAL A 7 -17.86 30.26 0.49
CA VAL A 7 -18.53 29.92 -0.77
C VAL A 7 -19.35 31.10 -1.27
N THR A 8 -19.22 31.43 -2.55
CA THR A 8 -20.09 32.41 -3.23
C THR A 8 -21.08 31.69 -4.14
N LEU A 9 -22.36 31.71 -3.77
CA LEU A 9 -23.46 31.14 -4.54
C LEU A 9 -23.93 32.12 -5.62
N ILE A 10 -23.86 31.69 -6.87
CA ILE A 10 -24.32 32.47 -8.03
C ILE A 10 -25.61 31.83 -8.55
N PHE A 11 -26.74 32.50 -8.34
CA PHE A 11 -28.05 32.06 -8.82
C PHE A 11 -28.23 32.49 -10.27
N HIS A 12 -27.87 31.61 -11.20
CA HIS A 12 -28.10 31.80 -12.63
C HIS A 12 -28.45 30.44 -13.25
N PRO A 13 -29.65 30.29 -13.87
CA PRO A 13 -29.99 29.05 -14.55
C PRO A 13 -29.07 28.85 -15.76
N LEU A 14 -28.62 27.62 -15.98
CA LEU A 14 -27.76 27.23 -17.08
C LEU A 14 -28.31 25.97 -17.74
N GLU A 15 -28.48 26.01 -19.07
CA GLU A 15 -28.79 24.83 -19.87
C GLU A 15 -27.53 23.98 -20.10
N THR A 16 -27.70 22.69 -20.39
CA THR A 16 -26.58 21.79 -20.70
C THR A 16 -25.80 22.30 -21.92
N GLY A 17 -24.51 22.55 -21.75
CA GLY A 17 -23.63 23.06 -22.81
C GLY A 17 -23.67 24.58 -22.98
N GLN A 18 -24.49 25.31 -22.21
CA GLN A 18 -24.50 26.77 -22.24
C GLN A 18 -23.22 27.34 -21.63
N GLU A 19 -22.59 28.26 -22.35
CA GLU A 19 -21.46 29.05 -21.85
C GLU A 19 -21.93 30.42 -21.36
N ILE A 20 -21.39 30.87 -20.23
CA ILE A 20 -21.62 32.22 -19.71
C ILE A 20 -20.31 32.89 -19.34
N LYS A 21 -20.33 34.23 -19.35
CA LYS A 21 -19.20 35.04 -18.92
C LYS A 21 -19.50 35.69 -17.57
N LEU A 22 -18.77 35.27 -16.54
CA LEU A 22 -18.86 35.85 -15.20
C LEU A 22 -17.70 36.83 -14.98
N LYS A 23 -18.01 38.02 -14.47
CA LYS A 23 -17.01 39.01 -14.05
C LYS A 23 -17.15 39.27 -12.56
N LEU A 24 -16.16 38.82 -11.80
CA LEU A 24 -16.11 39.02 -10.35
C LEU A 24 -15.03 40.05 -10.03
N ARG A 25 -15.36 40.99 -9.13
CA ARG A 25 -14.40 41.91 -8.51
C ARG A 25 -14.40 41.59 -7.01
N TYR A 26 -13.22 41.31 -6.47
CA TYR A 26 -13.05 40.95 -5.07
C TYR A 26 -11.78 41.61 -4.51
N SER A 27 -11.72 41.71 -3.19
CA SER A 27 -10.60 42.24 -2.43
C SER A 27 -10.62 41.61 -1.03
N GLY A 28 -9.46 41.44 -0.42
CA GLY A 28 -9.35 40.88 0.93
C GLY A 28 -7.89 40.73 1.34
N GLU A 29 -7.69 40.26 2.57
CA GLU A 29 -6.39 39.88 3.11
C GLU A 29 -6.22 38.36 3.05
N ILE A 30 -4.97 37.90 3.00
CA ILE A 30 -4.67 36.46 3.00
C ILE A 30 -4.74 35.94 4.43
N ASP A 31 -5.63 34.99 4.67
CA ASP A 31 -5.75 34.25 5.92
C ASP A 31 -5.15 32.85 5.75
N GLU A 32 -4.03 32.59 6.42
CA GLU A 32 -3.34 31.31 6.34
C GLU A 32 -4.12 30.16 7.00
N SER A 33 -5.11 30.47 7.85
CA SER A 33 -5.91 29.45 8.56
C SER A 33 -6.85 28.66 7.65
N VAL A 34 -7.09 29.13 6.42
CA VAL A 34 -7.91 28.40 5.44
C VAL A 34 -7.13 27.30 4.70
N ALA A 35 -5.80 27.30 4.78
CA ALA A 35 -4.97 26.29 4.14
C ALA A 35 -4.93 24.99 4.94
N TYR A 36 -4.75 23.86 4.24
CA TYR A 36 -4.47 22.56 4.86
C TYR A 36 -5.51 22.06 5.87
N LEU A 37 -6.80 22.38 5.66
CA LEU A 37 -7.92 21.95 6.53
C LEU A 37 -8.09 20.42 6.61
N ASP A 38 -7.41 19.66 5.76
CA ASP A 38 -7.35 18.20 5.76
C ASP A 38 -6.26 17.62 6.68
N ILE A 39 -5.33 18.44 7.16
CA ILE A 39 -4.20 18.00 7.99
C ILE A 39 -4.60 17.97 9.48
N PRO A 40 -4.34 16.87 10.20
CA PRO A 40 -4.66 16.80 11.63
C PRO A 40 -3.90 17.84 12.47
N ASP A 41 -4.57 18.47 13.43
CA ASP A 41 -4.02 19.49 14.32
C ASP A 41 -2.67 19.09 14.95
N LYS A 42 -2.55 17.83 15.41
CA LYS A 42 -1.32 17.31 16.02
C LYS A 42 -0.11 17.44 15.09
N LEU A 43 -0.32 17.24 13.79
CA LEU A 43 0.71 17.30 12.76
C LEU A 43 0.90 18.75 12.30
N PHE A 44 -0.19 19.51 12.16
CA PHE A 44 -0.15 20.91 11.78
C PHE A 44 0.64 21.75 12.81
N TYR A 45 0.27 21.68 14.09
CA TYR A 45 0.87 22.46 15.18
C TYR A 45 2.15 21.85 15.76
N GLN A 46 2.69 20.77 15.17
CA GLN A 46 3.96 20.20 15.59
C GLN A 46 5.09 21.26 15.47
N PRO A 47 5.82 21.60 16.56
CA PRO A 47 6.80 22.69 16.53
C PRO A 47 8.00 22.46 15.61
N LYS A 48 8.34 21.18 15.35
CA LYS A 48 9.52 20.81 14.58
C LYS A 48 9.22 19.58 13.72
N ASP A 49 9.30 19.76 12.41
CA ASP A 49 9.05 18.69 11.44
C ASP A 49 10.35 18.04 10.94
N ASN A 50 11.45 18.80 10.89
CA ASN A 50 12.77 18.28 10.56
C ASN A 50 13.67 18.33 11.81
N PRO A 51 13.97 17.18 12.46
CA PRO A 51 14.79 17.15 13.67
C PRO A 51 16.20 17.72 13.47
N SER A 52 16.70 17.77 12.24
CA SER A 52 18.05 18.23 11.89
C SER A 52 18.20 19.76 11.84
N LEU A 53 17.11 20.52 11.74
CA LEU A 53 17.19 21.99 11.79
C LEU A 53 17.47 22.44 13.23
N PRO A 54 18.44 23.32 13.50
CA PRO A 54 18.77 23.69 14.88
C PRO A 54 17.76 24.65 15.53
N PHE A 55 16.80 25.18 14.77
CA PHE A 55 15.86 26.22 15.19
C PHE A 55 14.39 25.88 14.85
N ILE A 56 13.45 26.59 15.48
CA ILE A 56 12.00 26.55 15.20
C ILE A 56 11.64 27.84 14.46
N LEU A 57 11.18 27.73 13.20
CA LEU A 57 10.86 28.90 12.35
C LEU A 57 9.36 29.23 12.28
N GLY A 58 8.51 28.40 12.91
CA GLY A 58 7.07 28.41 12.62
C GLY A 58 6.75 27.80 11.26
N LYS A 59 5.47 27.78 10.90
CA LYS A 59 4.96 27.28 9.62
C LYS A 59 4.12 28.37 8.96
N ARG A 60 4.56 28.86 7.80
CA ARG A 60 3.81 29.82 6.97
C ARG A 60 3.28 29.09 5.74
N SER A 61 1.98 29.19 5.47
CA SER A 61 1.33 28.64 4.29
C SER A 61 1.24 29.64 3.15
N ALA A 62 1.34 30.94 3.47
CA ALA A 62 1.43 32.04 2.52
C ALA A 62 2.28 33.18 3.07
N MET A 63 2.71 34.08 2.18
CA MET A 63 3.46 35.27 2.56
C MET A 63 3.10 36.42 1.62
N VAL A 64 2.70 37.56 2.18
CA VAL A 64 2.47 38.79 1.42
C VAL A 64 3.14 39.93 2.17
N GLU A 65 4.40 40.17 1.83
CA GLU A 65 5.25 41.19 2.43
C GLU A 65 5.75 42.17 1.36
N GLU A 66 6.28 43.32 1.79
CA GLU A 66 6.74 44.38 0.88
C GLU A 66 7.76 43.88 -0.16
N ASN A 67 8.64 42.95 0.25
CA ASN A 67 9.75 42.47 -0.58
C ASN A 67 9.58 41.02 -1.07
N TYR A 68 8.51 40.33 -0.66
CA TYR A 68 8.31 38.93 -1.04
C TYR A 68 6.84 38.52 -0.99
N ILE A 69 6.41 37.77 -2.00
CA ILE A 69 5.07 37.21 -2.11
C ILE A 69 5.18 35.72 -2.38
N TYR A 70 4.40 34.91 -1.67
CA TYR A 70 4.21 33.49 -1.93
C TYR A 70 2.74 33.12 -1.70
N LEU A 71 2.08 32.73 -2.78
CA LEU A 71 0.67 32.33 -2.79
C LEU A 71 0.51 31.07 -3.64
N THR A 72 -0.11 30.05 -3.07
CA THR A 72 -0.59 28.87 -3.79
C THR A 72 -2.12 28.86 -3.76
N SER A 73 -2.75 27.99 -4.54
CA SER A 73 -4.21 27.83 -4.51
C SER A 73 -4.76 27.40 -3.14
N GLU A 74 -3.92 26.85 -2.26
CA GLU A 74 -4.31 26.39 -0.92
C GLU A 74 -4.84 27.52 -0.01
N VAL A 75 -4.39 28.77 -0.20
CA VAL A 75 -4.89 29.94 0.56
C VAL A 75 -6.06 30.65 -0.12
N MET A 76 -6.66 30.04 -1.16
CA MET A 76 -7.87 30.53 -1.84
C MET A 76 -7.79 32.01 -2.26
N TRP A 77 -6.60 32.49 -2.65
CA TRP A 77 -6.36 33.91 -3.00
C TRP A 77 -7.08 34.39 -4.27
N TYR A 78 -7.67 33.46 -5.04
CA TYR A 78 -8.56 33.74 -6.16
C TYR A 78 -9.79 32.82 -6.13
N PRO A 79 -10.94 33.24 -6.67
CA PRO A 79 -12.14 32.42 -6.77
C PRO A 79 -11.90 31.19 -7.65
N SER A 80 -12.27 30.01 -7.16
CA SER A 80 -12.25 28.75 -7.91
C SER A 80 -13.61 28.05 -7.81
N ALA A 81 -13.98 27.28 -8.84
CA ALA A 81 -15.20 26.46 -8.84
C ALA A 81 -15.03 25.18 -7.99
N VAL A 82 -13.80 24.68 -7.90
CA VAL A 82 -13.44 23.50 -7.12
C VAL A 82 -12.45 23.90 -6.03
N PRO A 83 -12.72 23.59 -4.75
CA PRO A 83 -11.79 23.90 -3.66
C PRO A 83 -10.52 23.01 -3.74
N PRO A 84 -9.37 23.45 -3.21
CA PRO A 84 -8.11 22.69 -3.25
C PRO A 84 -8.19 21.30 -2.58
N VAL A 85 -9.06 21.19 -1.57
CA VAL A 85 -9.32 19.94 -0.84
C VAL A 85 -10.75 19.90 -0.33
N ASN A 86 -11.31 18.69 -0.27
CA ASN A 86 -12.49 18.41 0.55
C ASN A 86 -12.02 18.00 1.96
N PRO A 87 -12.15 18.86 2.99
CA PRO A 87 -11.64 18.56 4.34
C PRO A 87 -12.42 17.43 5.04
N MET A 88 -13.63 17.10 4.57
CA MET A 88 -14.43 16.01 5.13
C MET A 88 -14.06 14.65 4.55
N ALA A 89 -13.53 14.63 3.32
CA ALA A 89 -13.08 13.42 2.64
C ALA A 89 -11.93 13.75 1.68
N PRO A 90 -10.68 13.89 2.18
CA PRO A 90 -9.56 14.39 1.36
C PRO A 90 -9.29 13.55 0.11
N PHE A 91 -9.46 12.23 0.18
CA PHE A 91 -9.33 11.30 -0.96
C PHE A 91 -10.41 11.47 -2.03
N CYS A 92 -11.49 12.20 -1.73
CA CYS A 92 -12.60 12.52 -2.63
C CYS A 92 -12.53 13.96 -3.15
N SER A 93 -11.38 14.63 -3.06
CA SER A 93 -11.23 16.01 -3.55
C SER A 93 -11.39 16.07 -5.07
N GLY A 94 -12.22 17.02 -5.52
CA GLY A 94 -12.41 17.31 -6.94
C GLY A 94 -11.17 17.91 -7.61
N LYS A 95 -11.18 17.91 -8.94
CA LYS A 95 -10.27 18.71 -9.76
C LYS A 95 -11.01 19.28 -10.96
N ASP A 96 -10.61 20.47 -11.39
CA ASP A 96 -10.97 21.09 -12.65
C ASP A 96 -9.70 21.49 -13.43
N PHE A 97 -9.89 21.83 -14.70
CA PHE A 97 -8.82 22.24 -15.60
C PHE A 97 -9.19 23.57 -16.24
N THR A 98 -8.42 24.61 -15.92
CA THR A 98 -8.72 25.99 -16.30
C THR A 98 -7.54 26.62 -17.04
N ARG A 99 -7.84 27.34 -18.14
CA ARG A 99 -6.85 28.24 -18.75
C ARG A 99 -6.83 29.56 -18.01
N PHE A 100 -5.67 29.92 -17.48
CA PHE A 100 -5.47 31.12 -16.71
C PHE A 100 -4.83 32.23 -17.55
N LYS A 101 -5.14 33.46 -17.18
CA LYS A 101 -4.38 34.63 -17.58
C LYS A 101 -4.23 35.49 -16.35
N LEU A 102 -3.04 35.48 -15.77
CA LEU A 102 -2.71 36.33 -14.63
C LEU A 102 -2.12 37.64 -15.15
N THR A 103 -2.53 38.77 -14.58
CA THR A 103 -1.93 40.08 -14.88
C THR A 103 -1.72 40.82 -13.57
N VAL A 104 -0.47 41.23 -13.35
CA VAL A 104 -0.04 42.02 -12.20
C VAL A 104 0.27 43.42 -12.70
N GLU A 105 -0.48 44.39 -12.19
CA GLU A 105 -0.27 45.81 -12.49
C GLU A 105 0.78 46.40 -11.55
N ASN A 106 1.57 47.36 -12.06
CA ASN A 106 2.58 48.10 -11.30
C ASN A 106 3.56 47.20 -10.51
N PRO A 107 4.28 46.28 -11.18
CA PRO A 107 5.13 45.27 -10.52
C PRO A 107 6.33 45.84 -9.74
N GLY A 108 6.62 47.14 -9.87
CA GLY A 108 7.79 47.76 -9.24
C GLY A 108 9.10 47.06 -9.63
N GLU A 109 9.97 46.83 -8.65
CA GLU A 109 11.28 46.20 -8.83
C GLU A 109 11.27 44.67 -8.62
N LEU A 110 10.16 44.11 -8.11
CA LEU A 110 10.08 42.68 -7.83
C LEU A 110 9.99 41.85 -9.12
N ILE A 111 10.58 40.66 -9.09
CA ILE A 111 10.40 39.66 -10.14
C ILE A 111 9.23 38.80 -9.75
N PHE A 112 8.13 38.92 -10.51
CA PHE A 112 6.95 38.05 -10.38
C PHE A 112 7.16 36.77 -11.20
N LEU A 113 6.72 35.65 -10.64
CA LEU A 113 6.84 34.31 -11.19
C LEU A 113 5.49 33.60 -11.04
N SER A 114 4.97 33.05 -12.13
CA SER A 114 3.72 32.27 -12.18
C SER A 114 3.69 31.36 -13.41
N GLN A 115 2.75 30.42 -13.45
CA GLN A 115 2.55 29.47 -14.54
C GLN A 115 2.15 30.16 -15.86
N GLY A 116 2.53 29.57 -16.99
CA GLY A 116 2.36 30.14 -18.31
C GLY A 116 3.42 31.16 -18.76
N LYS A 117 3.51 31.37 -20.08
CA LYS A 117 4.48 32.25 -20.74
C LYS A 117 4.39 33.68 -20.18
N GLU A 118 5.54 34.25 -19.84
CA GLU A 118 5.66 35.62 -19.33
C GLU A 118 5.65 36.62 -20.49
N GLU A 119 4.85 37.68 -20.32
CA GLU A 119 4.86 38.88 -21.14
C GLU A 119 4.99 40.09 -20.21
N LYS A 120 6.06 40.87 -20.37
CA LYS A 120 6.38 42.01 -19.50
C LYS A 120 6.49 43.30 -20.29
N ASN A 121 5.87 44.36 -19.76
CA ASN A 121 6.13 45.73 -20.19
C ASN A 121 6.36 46.63 -18.95
N LYS A 122 6.49 47.95 -19.15
CA LYS A 122 6.79 48.88 -18.05
C LYS A 122 5.67 49.00 -17.00
N LYS A 123 4.42 48.69 -17.35
CA LYS A 123 3.24 48.89 -16.50
C LYS A 123 2.70 47.59 -15.89
N GLN A 124 2.91 46.46 -16.55
CA GLN A 124 2.32 45.18 -16.15
C GLN A 124 3.23 44.00 -16.48
N VAL A 125 3.06 42.93 -15.72
CA VAL A 125 3.56 41.59 -16.04
C VAL A 125 2.35 40.68 -16.17
N SER A 126 2.27 39.90 -17.25
CA SER A 126 1.21 38.92 -17.47
C SER A 126 1.78 37.54 -17.73
N PHE A 127 1.03 36.52 -17.29
CA PHE A 127 1.34 35.11 -17.49
C PHE A 127 0.15 34.43 -18.14
N HIS A 128 0.41 33.67 -19.21
CA HIS A 128 -0.61 32.95 -19.96
C HIS A 128 -0.20 31.50 -20.21
N ASN A 129 -0.98 30.55 -19.70
CA ASN A 129 -0.75 29.12 -19.96
C ASN A 129 -1.46 28.66 -21.24
N GLU A 130 -0.74 27.88 -22.03
CA GLU A 130 -1.28 27.26 -23.26
C GLU A 130 -2.21 26.09 -22.91
N ASP A 131 -1.73 25.21 -22.01
CA ASP A 131 -2.46 24.05 -21.52
C ASP A 131 -3.29 24.39 -20.27
N PRO A 132 -4.54 23.89 -20.14
CA PRO A 132 -5.32 24.06 -18.92
C PRO A 132 -4.63 23.47 -17.69
N LEU A 133 -4.70 24.17 -16.55
CA LEU A 133 -4.05 23.80 -15.29
C LEU A 133 -5.09 23.59 -14.18
N THR A 134 -4.71 22.84 -13.15
CA THR A 134 -5.53 22.62 -11.94
C THR A 134 -5.50 23.81 -10.97
N GLY A 135 -4.60 24.76 -11.18
CA GLY A 135 -4.46 25.97 -10.39
C GLY A 135 -3.18 26.71 -10.73
N ILE A 136 -3.06 27.92 -10.18
CA ILE A 136 -1.88 28.77 -10.34
C ILE A 136 -1.33 29.23 -8.99
N SER A 137 -0.03 29.50 -8.97
CA SER A 137 0.70 30.06 -7.84
C SER A 137 1.31 31.40 -8.24
N LEU A 138 1.51 32.28 -7.27
CA LEU A 138 2.19 33.56 -7.45
C LEU A 138 3.35 33.64 -6.47
N CYS A 139 4.55 33.78 -7.00
CA CYS A 139 5.74 34.06 -6.21
C CYS A 139 6.37 35.37 -6.70
N ALA A 140 6.78 36.25 -5.80
CA ALA A 140 7.49 37.46 -6.16
C ALA A 140 8.61 37.75 -5.18
N GLY A 141 9.73 38.26 -5.69
CA GLY A 141 10.89 38.55 -4.84
C GLY A 141 12.09 39.07 -5.63
N LYS A 142 13.18 39.31 -4.92
CA LYS A 142 14.48 39.69 -5.49
C LYS A 142 15.24 38.44 -5.92
N PHE A 143 14.88 37.87 -7.07
CA PHE A 143 15.49 36.66 -7.59
C PHE A 143 16.66 36.93 -8.56
N LYS A 144 17.56 35.95 -8.66
CA LYS A 144 18.43 35.74 -9.83
C LYS A 144 17.95 34.50 -10.58
N ARG A 145 18.19 34.47 -11.90
CA ARG A 145 17.74 33.40 -12.79
C ARG A 145 18.92 32.71 -13.47
N LYS A 146 18.89 31.38 -13.50
CA LYS A 146 19.61 30.55 -14.46
C LYS A 146 18.61 29.74 -15.29
N TYR A 147 19.01 29.29 -16.47
CA TYR A 147 18.17 28.41 -17.27
C TYR A 147 19.00 27.39 -18.03
N ILE A 148 18.36 26.27 -18.36
CA ILE A 148 18.92 25.19 -19.17
C ILE A 148 17.90 24.87 -20.27
N SER A 149 18.36 24.88 -21.52
CA SER A 149 17.55 24.45 -22.67
C SER A 149 17.72 22.94 -22.87
N MET A 150 16.61 22.22 -22.94
CA MET A 150 16.57 20.77 -23.20
C MET A 150 15.83 20.46 -24.51
N GLY A 151 15.92 21.35 -25.51
CA GLY A 151 15.19 21.24 -26.78
C GLY A 151 13.83 21.94 -26.71
N LYS A 152 12.73 21.18 -26.71
CA LYS A 152 11.35 21.72 -26.58
C LYS A 152 10.99 22.12 -25.13
N PHE A 153 11.86 21.80 -24.18
CA PHE A 153 11.65 22.00 -22.74
C PHE A 153 12.66 23.00 -22.17
N TYR A 154 12.20 23.90 -21.30
CA TYR A 154 13.05 24.84 -20.59
C TYR A 154 12.95 24.65 -19.08
N ALA A 155 14.10 24.45 -18.43
CA ALA A 155 14.20 24.47 -16.97
C ALA A 155 14.77 25.82 -16.51
N TYR A 156 14.09 26.49 -15.60
CA TYR A 156 14.53 27.74 -14.98
C TYR A 156 14.80 27.50 -13.50
N LEU A 157 15.92 28.04 -13.01
CA LEU A 157 16.27 28.06 -11.60
C LEU A 157 16.24 29.50 -11.11
N TYR A 158 15.33 29.79 -10.19
CA TYR A 158 15.20 31.07 -9.50
C TYR A 158 15.67 30.93 -8.07
N TYR A 159 16.68 31.71 -7.70
CA TYR A 159 17.30 31.70 -6.37
C TYR A 159 17.40 33.12 -5.80
N LEU A 160 17.37 33.25 -4.48
CA LEU A 160 17.33 34.55 -3.80
C LEU A 160 18.66 35.30 -3.99
N LYS A 161 18.60 36.59 -4.36
CA LYS A 161 19.77 37.39 -4.78
C LYS A 161 20.89 37.45 -3.73
N GLU A 162 20.51 37.50 -2.46
CA GLU A 162 21.40 37.68 -1.31
C GLU A 162 22.12 36.39 -0.90
N GLN A 163 21.69 35.22 -1.40
CA GLN A 163 22.20 33.93 -0.95
C GLN A 163 22.23 32.91 -2.10
N PRO A 164 23.36 32.73 -2.81
CA PRO A 164 23.43 31.77 -3.90
C PRO A 164 23.48 30.33 -3.35
N PHE A 165 22.34 29.64 -3.33
CA PHE A 165 22.35 28.18 -3.13
C PHE A 165 22.96 27.45 -4.33
N PHE A 166 23.59 26.29 -4.07
CA PHE A 166 24.30 25.39 -5.00
C PHE A 166 25.43 25.98 -5.86
N TYR A 167 25.57 27.29 -5.98
CA TYR A 167 26.46 27.86 -6.99
C TYR A 167 27.92 27.46 -6.79
N ASN A 168 28.40 27.39 -5.55
CA ASN A 168 29.80 27.04 -5.28
C ASN A 168 30.04 25.53 -5.38
N ASP A 169 29.14 24.72 -4.84
CA ASP A 169 29.29 23.26 -4.78
C ASP A 169 29.00 22.55 -6.11
N LEU A 170 28.20 23.14 -7.00
CA LEU A 170 27.81 22.57 -8.30
C LEU A 170 28.23 23.46 -9.48
N LYS A 171 29.17 24.39 -9.28
CA LYS A 171 29.58 25.39 -10.28
C LYS A 171 30.05 24.77 -11.60
N GLN A 172 30.73 23.63 -11.51
CA GLN A 172 31.40 22.96 -12.62
C GLN A 172 30.58 21.81 -13.20
N ALA A 173 29.41 21.49 -12.62
CA ALA A 173 28.57 20.38 -13.06
C ALA A 173 28.16 20.51 -14.54
N ASP A 174 28.15 19.39 -15.26
CA ASP A 174 27.72 19.33 -16.66
C ASP A 174 26.20 19.25 -16.75
N ASN A 175 25.58 20.21 -17.43
CA ASN A 175 24.14 20.23 -17.67
C ASN A 175 23.65 19.02 -18.50
N LYS A 176 24.54 18.34 -19.25
CA LYS A 176 24.18 17.13 -20.00
C LYS A 176 23.63 16.02 -19.11
N VAL A 177 24.16 15.87 -17.90
CA VAL A 177 23.71 14.84 -16.93
C VAL A 177 22.25 15.07 -16.53
N ILE A 178 21.82 16.33 -16.42
CA ILE A 178 20.41 16.67 -16.14
C ILE A 178 19.52 16.27 -17.33
N ILE A 179 19.98 16.52 -18.56
CA ILE A 179 19.23 16.19 -19.78
C ILE A 179 19.07 14.67 -19.90
N GLU A 180 20.12 13.91 -19.60
CA GLU A 180 20.09 12.44 -19.63
C GLU A 180 19.20 11.88 -18.51
N ALA A 181 19.37 12.30 -17.26
CA ALA A 181 18.52 11.88 -16.14
C ALA A 181 17.03 12.20 -16.38
N TYR A 182 16.74 13.33 -17.01
CA TYR A 182 15.39 13.72 -17.40
C TYR A 182 14.83 12.84 -18.52
N LYS A 183 15.62 12.54 -19.56
CA LYS A 183 15.23 11.61 -20.63
C LYS A 183 14.97 10.21 -20.07
N ASP A 184 15.83 9.74 -19.18
CA ASP A 184 15.68 8.45 -18.52
C ASP A 184 14.41 8.41 -17.67
N LEU A 185 14.08 9.48 -16.95
CA LEU A 185 12.84 9.58 -16.19
C LEU A 185 11.59 9.46 -17.09
N ILE A 186 11.60 10.13 -18.24
CA ILE A 186 10.49 10.10 -19.22
C ILE A 186 10.37 8.70 -19.84
N ASN A 187 11.50 8.14 -20.27
CA ASN A 187 11.57 6.84 -20.94
C ASN A 187 11.20 5.68 -19.98
N TYR A 188 11.73 5.69 -18.75
CA TYR A 188 11.51 4.66 -17.74
C TYR A 188 10.04 4.48 -17.34
N ARG A 189 9.24 5.54 -17.48
CA ARG A 189 7.82 5.55 -17.08
C ARG A 189 6.84 5.42 -18.25
N GLU A 190 7.33 5.20 -19.47
CA GLU A 190 6.52 5.13 -20.70
C GLU A 190 5.54 6.32 -20.84
N ILE A 191 5.95 7.50 -20.37
CA ILE A 191 5.09 8.69 -20.38
C ILE A 191 4.89 9.11 -21.84
N LYS A 192 3.74 8.74 -22.42
CA LYS A 192 3.36 9.12 -23.79
C LYS A 192 2.98 10.61 -23.93
N GLY A 193 3.05 11.40 -22.85
CA GLY A 193 2.73 12.82 -22.84
C GLY A 193 3.97 13.70 -22.96
N ASN A 194 3.88 14.78 -23.76
CA ASN A 194 4.90 15.82 -23.73
C ASN A 194 4.96 16.39 -22.30
N PRO A 195 6.10 16.33 -21.60
CA PRO A 195 6.27 17.02 -20.32
C PRO A 195 5.99 18.52 -20.49
N PRO A 196 5.60 19.24 -19.43
CA PRO A 196 5.24 20.66 -19.55
C PRO A 196 6.37 21.40 -20.25
N CYS A 197 6.08 22.22 -21.26
CA CYS A 197 7.11 22.92 -22.06
C CYS A 197 8.08 23.78 -21.19
N ARG A 198 7.73 24.01 -19.92
CA ARG A 198 8.49 24.79 -18.95
C ARG A 198 8.41 24.20 -17.54
N LEU A 199 9.54 24.21 -16.85
CA LEU A 199 9.65 23.93 -15.41
C LEU A 199 10.45 25.04 -14.72
N MET A 200 9.95 25.55 -13.59
CA MET A 200 10.62 26.54 -12.76
C MET A 200 10.88 25.96 -11.38
N LEU A 201 12.14 25.89 -10.99
CA LEU A 201 12.56 25.61 -9.62
C LEU A 201 12.73 26.96 -8.92
N ILE A 202 11.95 27.21 -7.89
CA ILE A 202 11.90 28.50 -7.19
C ILE A 202 12.29 28.32 -5.73
N GLU A 203 13.34 29.02 -5.32
CA GLU A 203 13.78 29.08 -3.93
C GLU A 203 12.77 29.86 -3.07
N ILE A 204 12.42 29.31 -1.91
CA ILE A 204 11.49 29.89 -0.95
C ILE A 204 12.11 30.00 0.46
N PRO A 205 11.79 31.04 1.25
CA PRO A 205 12.19 31.13 2.65
C PRO A 205 11.93 29.85 3.47
N LEU A 206 12.79 29.52 4.45
CA LEU A 206 12.66 28.31 5.26
C LEU A 206 11.41 28.26 6.14
N SER A 207 10.77 29.41 6.43
CA SER A 207 9.53 29.51 7.18
C SER A 207 8.31 29.02 6.40
N ILE A 208 8.38 28.99 5.06
CA ILE A 208 7.29 28.51 4.21
C ILE A 208 7.21 26.99 4.31
N HIS A 209 6.00 26.49 4.54
CA HIS A 209 5.74 25.09 4.83
C HIS A 209 4.64 24.50 3.95
N SER A 210 4.81 23.23 3.60
CA SER A 210 3.79 22.42 2.93
C SER A 210 3.78 21.00 3.49
N PHE A 211 2.62 20.36 3.45
CA PHE A 211 2.40 19.03 4.00
C PHE A 211 2.39 17.98 2.90
N PHE A 212 3.02 16.83 3.17
CA PHE A 212 2.88 15.68 2.28
C PHE A 212 1.45 15.15 2.37
N ARG A 213 0.81 14.91 1.23
CA ARG A 213 -0.55 14.34 1.14
C ARG A 213 -0.49 12.99 0.43
N THR A 214 -0.88 11.92 1.12
CA THR A 214 -0.82 10.55 0.57
C THR A 214 -1.57 10.43 -0.76
N ARG A 215 -2.73 11.08 -0.90
CA ARG A 215 -3.51 11.11 -2.16
C ARG A 215 -2.76 11.73 -3.35
N LYS A 216 -1.88 12.71 -3.11
CA LYS A 216 -1.10 13.41 -4.15
C LYS A 216 0.27 12.76 -4.36
N GLU A 217 0.72 11.91 -3.44
CA GLU A 217 2.09 11.39 -3.36
C GLU A 217 3.17 12.50 -3.39
N SER A 218 2.79 13.69 -2.93
CA SER A 218 3.59 14.92 -2.99
C SER A 218 3.03 15.96 -2.00
N SER A 219 3.57 17.17 -2.01
CA SER A 219 3.06 18.34 -1.31
C SER A 219 2.75 19.48 -2.30
N ASP A 220 2.17 20.57 -1.79
CA ASP A 220 1.90 21.77 -2.60
C ASP A 220 3.16 22.59 -2.93
N PHE A 221 4.36 22.09 -2.60
CA PHE A 221 5.59 22.59 -3.22
C PHE A 221 5.70 22.20 -4.69
N ALA A 222 5.14 21.06 -5.09
CA ALA A 222 5.02 20.68 -6.48
C ALA A 222 3.70 21.25 -7.03
N GLN A 223 3.82 22.19 -7.97
CA GLN A 223 2.73 22.84 -8.67
C GLN A 223 2.91 22.63 -10.18
N PRO A 224 1.86 22.77 -11.01
CA PRO A 224 2.04 22.74 -12.45
C PRO A 224 3.11 23.75 -12.86
N GLU A 225 4.08 23.33 -13.68
CA GLU A 225 5.27 24.10 -14.11
C GLU A 225 6.20 24.64 -13.01
N ILE A 226 5.92 24.46 -11.72
CA ILE A 226 6.68 25.06 -10.61
C ILE A 226 7.02 24.02 -9.54
N LEU A 227 8.28 23.99 -9.12
CA LEU A 227 8.71 23.29 -7.91
C LEU A 227 9.32 24.29 -6.95
N PHE A 228 8.68 24.46 -5.79
CA PHE A 228 9.23 25.23 -4.69
C PHE A 228 10.21 24.40 -3.88
N TYR A 229 11.35 24.98 -3.53
CA TYR A 229 12.34 24.33 -2.68
C TYR A 229 12.89 25.33 -1.66
N PRO A 230 13.25 24.89 -0.44
CA PRO A 230 13.65 25.81 0.61
C PRO A 230 15.01 26.42 0.32
N GLU A 231 15.20 27.63 0.86
CA GLU A 231 16.47 28.33 0.76
C GLU A 231 17.61 27.46 1.27
N ARG A 232 18.72 27.52 0.54
CA ARG A 232 19.90 26.70 0.80
C ARG A 232 19.64 25.20 0.81
N GLY A 233 18.50 24.74 0.28
CA GLY A 233 18.05 23.35 0.29
C GLY A 233 18.17 22.70 1.66
N ALA A 234 18.01 23.48 2.73
CA ALA A 234 18.41 23.06 4.08
C ALA A 234 17.58 21.90 4.64
N THR A 235 16.50 21.49 3.97
CA THR A 235 15.72 20.31 4.32
C THR A 235 16.05 19.08 3.46
N PHE A 236 16.82 19.25 2.38
CA PHE A 236 17.30 18.13 1.59
C PHE A 236 18.39 17.40 2.38
N ASP A 237 18.32 16.07 2.35
CA ASP A 237 19.32 15.22 2.99
C ASP A 237 20.54 15.07 2.07
N LEU A 238 21.23 16.18 1.83
CA LEU A 238 22.37 16.29 0.93
C LEU A 238 23.60 16.80 1.69
N ASP A 239 24.41 15.88 2.22
CA ASP A 239 25.77 16.21 2.66
C ASP A 239 26.74 16.11 1.47
N PHE A 240 26.90 17.23 0.77
CA PHE A 240 27.80 17.30 -0.38
C PHE A 240 29.25 16.97 -0.06
N LYS A 241 29.73 17.23 1.17
CA LYS A 241 31.11 16.87 1.55
C LYS A 241 31.25 15.36 1.66
N GLN A 242 30.29 14.72 2.33
CA GLN A 242 30.28 13.26 2.47
C GLN A 242 30.06 12.58 1.12
N MET A 243 29.12 13.04 0.30
CA MET A 243 28.88 12.53 -1.05
C MET A 243 30.14 12.62 -1.91
N LYS A 244 30.83 13.77 -1.89
CA LYS A 244 32.08 13.95 -2.63
C LYS A 244 33.17 12.98 -2.17
N LYS A 245 33.27 12.70 -0.86
CA LYS A 245 34.18 11.68 -0.32
C LYS A 245 33.82 10.28 -0.83
N ILE A 246 32.53 9.92 -0.81
CA ILE A 246 32.03 8.62 -1.29
C ILE A 246 32.23 8.47 -2.80
N TYR A 247 31.96 9.50 -3.59
CA TYR A 247 32.12 9.44 -5.04
C TYR A 247 33.58 9.39 -5.48
N ARG A 248 34.49 10.07 -4.77
CA ARG A 248 35.94 9.90 -5.00
C ARG A 248 36.40 8.46 -4.78
N SER A 249 35.86 7.76 -3.77
CA SER A 249 36.20 6.36 -3.53
C SER A 249 35.53 5.40 -4.52
N ASN A 250 34.26 5.64 -4.88
CA ASN A 250 33.48 4.71 -5.69
C ASN A 250 33.78 4.83 -7.20
N PHE A 251 34.08 6.05 -7.69
CA PHE A 251 34.34 6.31 -9.11
C PHE A 251 35.83 6.51 -9.43
N TYR A 252 36.72 6.45 -8.42
CA TYR A 252 38.17 6.66 -8.56
C TYR A 252 38.55 7.93 -9.34
N THR A 253 37.70 8.96 -9.33
CA THR A 253 37.90 10.23 -10.03
C THR A 253 38.14 11.37 -9.06
N ASN A 254 39.09 12.24 -9.41
CA ASN A 254 39.32 13.52 -8.75
C ASN A 254 38.86 14.71 -9.61
N ASP A 255 38.22 14.45 -10.76
CA ASP A 255 37.66 15.51 -11.59
C ASP A 255 36.49 16.16 -10.86
N GLU A 256 36.66 17.43 -10.50
CA GLU A 256 35.64 18.24 -9.84
C GLU A 256 34.39 18.38 -10.68
N LYS A 257 34.51 18.45 -12.01
CA LYS A 257 33.35 18.54 -12.90
C LYS A 257 32.51 17.27 -12.83
N GLU A 258 33.14 16.10 -12.91
CA GLU A 258 32.48 14.80 -12.83
C GLU A 258 31.80 14.58 -11.47
N LEU A 259 32.52 14.82 -10.36
CA LEU A 259 31.98 14.69 -9.00
C LEU A 259 30.73 15.57 -8.80
N GLN A 260 30.80 16.83 -9.22
CA GLN A 260 29.68 17.77 -9.12
C GLN A 260 28.51 17.36 -10.00
N SER A 261 28.77 16.74 -11.16
CA SER A 261 27.72 16.24 -12.05
C SER A 261 26.97 15.06 -11.44
N HIS A 262 27.66 14.12 -10.77
CA HIS A 262 27.01 13.04 -10.02
C HIS A 262 26.20 13.55 -8.83
N MET A 263 26.73 14.53 -8.08
CA MET A 263 26.02 15.17 -6.99
C MET A 263 24.73 15.85 -7.46
N LEU A 264 24.78 16.52 -8.61
CA LEU A 264 23.61 17.12 -9.24
C LEU A 264 22.60 16.07 -9.69
N SER A 265 23.04 14.98 -10.33
CA SER A 265 22.16 13.85 -10.71
C SER A 265 21.43 13.29 -9.49
N ARG A 266 22.16 13.01 -8.41
CA ARG A 266 21.56 12.51 -7.17
C ARG A 266 20.57 13.48 -6.55
N SER A 267 20.87 14.78 -6.60
CA SER A 267 19.94 15.82 -6.11
C SER A 267 18.64 15.82 -6.91
N LEU A 268 18.69 15.58 -8.22
CA LEU A 268 17.51 15.49 -9.08
C LEU A 268 16.72 14.21 -8.86
N GLU A 269 17.39 13.07 -8.64
CA GLU A 269 16.74 11.81 -8.27
C GLU A 269 15.89 11.95 -7.02
N LEU A 270 16.38 12.70 -6.02
CA LEU A 270 15.63 12.97 -4.79
C LEU A 270 14.35 13.78 -5.06
N LEU A 271 14.23 14.54 -6.15
CA LEU A 271 13.01 15.29 -6.47
C LEU A 271 11.93 14.43 -7.15
N VAL A 272 12.26 13.20 -7.55
CA VAL A 272 11.35 12.30 -8.28
C VAL A 272 11.10 10.98 -7.55
N GLN A 273 11.74 10.78 -6.39
CA GLN A 273 11.49 9.68 -5.48
C GLN A 273 10.32 10.02 -4.54
N GLY A 274 9.38 9.09 -4.37
CA GLY A 274 8.23 9.28 -3.47
C GLY A 274 8.61 9.21 -1.98
N GLU A 275 9.69 8.52 -1.66
CA GLU A 275 10.17 8.31 -0.29
C GLU A 275 11.71 8.33 -0.28
N SER A 276 12.28 8.76 0.84
CA SER A 276 13.72 8.75 1.08
C SER A 276 14.01 8.02 2.40
N SER A 277 15.00 7.12 2.38
CA SER A 277 15.45 6.44 3.58
C SER A 277 16.47 7.27 4.35
N ARG A 278 16.29 7.42 5.66
CA ARG A 278 17.29 7.95 6.59
C ARG A 278 17.75 6.87 7.56
N TYR A 279 19.05 6.61 7.56
CA TYR A 279 19.65 5.72 8.54
C TYR A 279 19.89 6.46 9.86
N ASN A 280 19.30 5.99 10.94
CA ASN A 280 19.56 6.52 12.26
C ASN A 280 20.68 5.72 12.94
N GLU A 281 21.89 6.27 12.89
CA GLU A 281 23.11 5.65 13.46
C GLU A 281 22.97 5.27 14.94
N LYS A 282 22.19 6.03 15.73
CA LYS A 282 22.01 5.76 17.18
C LYS A 282 21.13 4.54 17.45
N THR A 283 20.19 4.26 16.55
CA THR A 283 19.22 3.17 16.71
C THR A 283 19.51 1.97 15.80
N GLY A 284 20.36 2.14 14.79
CA GLY A 284 20.59 1.15 13.74
C GLY A 284 19.40 0.94 12.80
N VAL A 285 18.36 1.78 12.90
CA VAL A 285 17.11 1.65 12.13
C VAL A 285 17.11 2.61 10.95
N THR A 286 16.75 2.11 9.77
CA THR A 286 16.45 2.93 8.59
C THR A 286 14.99 3.35 8.62
N ASN A 287 14.74 4.65 8.76
CA ASN A 287 13.41 5.23 8.68
C ASN A 287 13.13 5.68 7.25
N TRP A 288 11.96 5.37 6.72
CA TRP A 288 11.51 5.87 5.43
C TRP A 288 10.65 7.12 5.65
N GLU A 289 11.05 8.24 5.07
CA GLU A 289 10.34 9.51 5.12
C GLU A 289 9.70 9.80 3.76
N LYS A 290 8.44 10.21 3.77
CA LYS A 290 7.73 10.60 2.53
C LYS A 290 8.29 11.92 1.99
N ASN A 291 8.56 11.98 0.70
CA ASN A 291 9.20 13.12 0.08
C ASN A 291 8.20 14.22 -0.31
N LYS A 292 8.24 15.35 0.40
CA LYS A 292 7.42 16.54 0.13
C LYS A 292 7.74 17.21 -1.21
N TYR A 293 8.93 16.99 -1.77
CA TYR A 293 9.41 17.65 -2.99
C TYR A 293 9.26 16.78 -4.23
N ASN A 294 8.53 15.66 -4.12
CA ASN A 294 8.31 14.76 -5.23
C ASN A 294 7.49 15.43 -6.35
N ILE A 295 8.13 15.84 -7.44
CA ILE A 295 7.47 16.53 -8.55
C ILE A 295 6.78 15.57 -9.53
N LEU A 296 7.14 14.27 -9.48
CA LEU A 296 6.69 13.29 -10.46
C LEU A 296 5.16 13.22 -10.62
N PRO A 297 4.34 13.24 -9.54
CA PRO A 297 2.88 13.21 -9.68
C PRO A 297 2.33 14.39 -10.48
N VAL A 298 2.92 15.59 -10.34
CA VAL A 298 2.45 16.77 -11.08
C VAL A 298 2.83 16.70 -12.56
N LEU A 299 3.99 16.12 -12.88
CA LEU A 299 4.45 15.96 -14.26
C LEU A 299 3.69 14.88 -15.04
N VAL A 300 3.13 13.87 -14.35
CA VAL A 300 2.63 12.64 -14.98
C VAL A 300 1.18 12.30 -14.61
N LYS A 301 0.79 12.45 -13.34
CA LYS A 301 -0.50 12.00 -12.77
C LYS A 301 -1.63 13.01 -12.96
N ASP A 302 -1.30 14.29 -13.02
CA ASP A 302 -2.30 15.37 -12.96
C ASP A 302 -2.79 15.87 -14.32
N THR A 303 -2.64 15.06 -15.37
CA THR A 303 -3.07 15.42 -16.72
C THR A 303 -4.52 15.01 -17.02
N CYS A 304 -5.21 14.25 -16.17
CA CYS A 304 -6.63 13.93 -16.39
C CYS A 304 -7.37 13.72 -15.07
N TYR A 305 -8.68 13.89 -15.08
CA TYR A 305 -9.53 13.65 -13.91
C TYR A 305 -10.83 12.96 -14.31
N THR A 306 -11.08 11.75 -13.81
CA THR A 306 -12.35 11.03 -14.00
C THR A 306 -13.31 11.36 -12.86
N ARG A 307 -14.28 12.22 -13.14
CA ARG A 307 -15.33 12.62 -12.20
C ARG A 307 -16.40 11.53 -12.10
N SER A 308 -16.86 11.30 -10.87
CA SER A 308 -18.11 10.61 -10.58
C SER A 308 -18.71 11.21 -9.32
N ASP A 309 -19.96 11.65 -9.40
CA ASP A 309 -20.67 12.17 -8.24
C ASP A 309 -21.11 11.04 -7.30
N GLU A 310 -21.40 9.84 -7.85
CA GLU A 310 -21.74 8.65 -7.05
C GLU A 310 -20.51 7.98 -6.42
N PHE A 311 -19.35 8.01 -7.10
CA PHE A 311 -18.11 7.38 -6.64
C PHE A 311 -16.91 8.37 -6.66
N PRO A 312 -16.84 9.35 -5.75
CA PRO A 312 -15.84 10.42 -5.80
C PRO A 312 -14.37 9.95 -5.75
N VAL A 313 -14.10 8.76 -5.23
CA VAL A 313 -12.75 8.16 -5.14
C VAL A 313 -12.28 7.53 -6.47
N ILE A 314 -13.16 7.37 -7.46
CA ILE A 314 -12.89 6.54 -8.64
C ILE A 314 -11.69 7.03 -9.48
N ASN A 315 -11.47 8.34 -9.55
CA ASN A 315 -10.30 8.89 -10.23
C ASN A 315 -9.00 8.32 -9.65
N LEU A 316 -8.88 8.32 -8.32
CA LEU A 316 -7.69 7.81 -7.65
C LEU A 316 -7.46 6.34 -7.97
N ILE A 317 -8.53 5.53 -7.91
CA ILE A 317 -8.50 4.10 -8.24
C ILE A 317 -7.99 3.88 -9.67
N ILE A 318 -8.53 4.60 -10.65
CA ILE A 318 -8.14 4.46 -12.06
C ILE A 318 -6.68 4.88 -12.28
N GLN A 319 -6.29 6.04 -11.74
CA GLN A 319 -4.90 6.53 -11.89
C GLN A 319 -3.89 5.57 -11.28
N ASP A 320 -4.20 5.01 -10.11
CA ASP A 320 -3.30 4.07 -9.43
C ASP A 320 -3.23 2.72 -10.18
N ILE A 321 -4.34 2.24 -10.79
CA ILE A 321 -4.33 1.08 -11.69
C ILE A 321 -3.41 1.31 -12.88
N LEU A 322 -3.54 2.46 -13.55
CA LEU A 322 -2.75 2.79 -14.74
C LEU A 322 -1.26 2.95 -14.44
N LYS A 323 -0.91 3.44 -13.25
CA LYS A 323 0.47 3.62 -12.77
C LYS A 323 1.15 2.29 -12.44
N GLU A 324 0.45 1.38 -11.78
CA GLU A 324 1.03 0.12 -11.31
C GLU A 324 1.11 -0.96 -12.39
N GLU A 325 0.47 -0.77 -13.55
CA GLU A 325 0.43 -1.77 -14.61
C GLU A 325 1.79 -2.40 -15.00
N PRO A 326 2.91 -1.64 -15.09
CA PRO A 326 4.24 -2.20 -15.38
C PRO A 326 4.83 -3.02 -14.22
N VAL A 327 4.39 -2.76 -12.98
CA VAL A 327 4.96 -3.29 -11.72
C VAL A 327 4.04 -4.33 -11.07
N PHE A 328 2.79 -4.44 -11.55
CA PHE A 328 1.73 -5.28 -10.97
C PHE A 328 2.12 -6.77 -10.89
N GLY A 329 3.14 -7.18 -11.64
CA GLY A 329 3.72 -8.53 -11.62
C GLY A 329 4.90 -8.76 -10.67
N ALA A 330 5.54 -7.71 -10.14
CA ALA A 330 6.83 -7.82 -9.46
C ALA A 330 6.73 -7.91 -7.92
N SER A 331 5.57 -7.64 -7.32
CA SER A 331 5.40 -7.52 -5.86
C SER A 331 4.64 -8.68 -5.21
N ILE A 332 4.77 -9.89 -5.75
CA ILE A 332 4.12 -11.11 -5.24
C ILE A 332 4.86 -11.72 -4.02
N HIS A 333 5.75 -10.97 -3.35
CA HIS A 333 6.71 -11.50 -2.38
C HIS A 333 6.35 -11.31 -0.90
N GLU A 334 5.33 -10.51 -0.56
CA GLU A 334 4.93 -10.33 0.85
C GLU A 334 3.82 -11.31 1.24
N TYR A 335 4.20 -12.54 1.62
CA TYR A 335 3.29 -13.52 2.22
C TYR A 335 2.81 -13.12 3.62
N THR A 336 3.50 -12.18 4.27
CA THR A 336 3.17 -11.69 5.61
C THR A 336 2.37 -10.38 5.49
N PRO A 337 1.14 -10.31 6.01
CA PRO A 337 0.30 -9.12 5.88
C PRO A 337 0.80 -7.99 6.79
N THR A 338 0.88 -6.75 6.32
CA THR A 338 1.22 -5.62 7.20
C THR A 338 0.15 -5.36 8.27
N ALA A 339 0.52 -4.68 9.37
CA ALA A 339 -0.44 -4.33 10.44
C ALA A 339 -1.62 -3.51 9.88
N ASN A 340 -1.32 -2.57 8.98
CA ASN A 340 -2.32 -1.75 8.31
C ASN A 340 -3.25 -2.56 7.39
N ILE A 341 -2.79 -3.65 6.77
CA ILE A 341 -3.67 -4.58 6.01
C ILE A 341 -4.64 -5.29 6.96
N ILE A 342 -4.17 -5.78 8.10
CA ILE A 342 -5.02 -6.45 9.09
C ILE A 342 -6.09 -5.50 9.62
N PHE A 343 -5.72 -4.26 9.93
CA PHE A 343 -6.68 -3.23 10.37
C PHE A 343 -7.67 -2.84 9.28
N ALA A 344 -7.23 -2.75 8.03
CA ALA A 344 -8.10 -2.48 6.89
C ALA A 344 -9.17 -3.57 6.70
N LEU A 345 -8.78 -4.85 6.72
CA LEU A 345 -9.72 -5.97 6.59
C LEU A 345 -10.75 -5.98 7.73
N ARG A 346 -10.30 -5.84 8.98
CA ARG A 346 -11.18 -5.78 10.16
C ARG A 346 -12.14 -4.58 10.12
N TYR A 347 -11.69 -3.43 9.63
CA TYR A 347 -12.57 -2.28 9.44
C TYR A 347 -13.66 -2.59 8.40
N MET A 348 -13.27 -3.17 7.27
CA MET A 348 -14.18 -3.53 6.15
C MET A 348 -15.17 -4.65 6.48
N GLU A 349 -14.94 -5.41 7.55
CA GLU A 349 -15.92 -6.36 8.09
C GLU A 349 -17.26 -5.68 8.41
N LYS A 350 -17.21 -4.47 8.97
CA LYS A 350 -18.41 -3.77 9.48
C LYS A 350 -18.72 -2.47 8.73
N HIS A 351 -17.79 -1.99 7.91
CA HIS A 351 -17.89 -0.71 7.22
C HIS A 351 -17.58 -0.85 5.74
N SER A 352 -18.16 0.03 4.94
CA SER A 352 -17.96 0.13 3.49
C SER A 352 -16.80 1.07 3.12
N LEU A 353 -16.37 1.05 1.86
CA LEU A 353 -15.44 2.06 1.33
C LEU A 353 -16.05 3.47 1.43
N LYS A 354 -17.36 3.59 1.15
CA LYS A 354 -18.09 4.85 1.33
C LYS A 354 -17.97 5.39 2.75
N GLU A 355 -18.14 4.56 3.77
CA GLU A 355 -18.00 5.00 5.17
C GLU A 355 -16.54 5.30 5.53
N ALA A 356 -15.60 4.49 5.07
CA ALA A 356 -14.16 4.69 5.31
C ALA A 356 -13.66 6.07 4.87
N LEU A 357 -14.13 6.56 3.71
CA LEU A 357 -13.70 7.83 3.13
C LEU A 357 -14.10 9.06 3.95
N TYR A 358 -15.08 8.93 4.85
CA TYR A 358 -15.61 10.00 5.69
C TYR A 358 -15.39 9.76 7.19
N ASP A 359 -14.74 8.65 7.57
CA ASP A 359 -14.43 8.35 8.98
C ASP A 359 -13.13 9.04 9.42
N LYS A 360 -13.28 10.17 10.13
CA LYS A 360 -12.14 10.94 10.67
C LYS A 360 -11.37 10.21 11.78
N LYS A 361 -11.94 9.14 12.37
CA LYS A 361 -11.26 8.33 13.40
C LYS A 361 -10.37 7.26 12.80
N LEU A 362 -10.55 6.93 11.52
CA LEU A 362 -9.74 5.95 10.82
C LEU A 362 -8.36 6.55 10.50
N PRO A 363 -7.25 5.91 10.92
CA PRO A 363 -5.93 6.39 10.55
C PRO A 363 -5.73 6.43 9.03
N GLU A 364 -5.10 7.48 8.52
CA GLU A 364 -4.91 7.70 7.08
C GLU A 364 -4.18 6.54 6.41
N GLU A 365 -3.19 5.93 7.08
CA GLU A 365 -2.46 4.77 6.56
C GLU A 365 -3.34 3.53 6.38
N VAL A 366 -4.31 3.33 7.27
CA VAL A 366 -5.28 2.24 7.17
C VAL A 366 -6.26 2.52 6.03
N LEU A 367 -6.75 3.76 5.91
CA LEU A 367 -7.61 4.18 4.80
C LEU A 367 -6.90 4.00 3.45
N ALA A 368 -5.62 4.38 3.35
CA ALA A 368 -4.82 4.16 2.15
C ALA A 368 -4.71 2.67 1.78
N LYS A 369 -4.56 1.77 2.78
CA LYS A 369 -4.60 0.31 2.53
C LYS A 369 -5.98 -0.19 2.13
N ILE A 370 -7.08 0.35 2.68
CA ILE A 370 -8.44 0.04 2.21
C ILE A 370 -8.60 0.42 0.73
N ILE A 371 -8.13 1.61 0.34
CA ILE A 371 -8.17 2.08 -1.05
C ILE A 371 -7.33 1.17 -1.96
N ASP A 372 -6.13 0.77 -1.55
CA ASP A 372 -5.29 -0.18 -2.30
C ASP A 372 -5.99 -1.53 -2.52
N LEU A 373 -6.58 -2.09 -1.45
CA LEU A 373 -7.31 -3.35 -1.53
C LEU A 373 -8.54 -3.20 -2.45
N LYS A 374 -9.30 -2.11 -2.33
CA LYS A 374 -10.47 -1.83 -3.17
C LYS A 374 -10.11 -1.57 -4.63
N LYS A 375 -8.96 -0.97 -4.90
CA LYS A 375 -8.39 -0.82 -6.24
C LYS A 375 -8.14 -2.18 -6.89
N LYS A 376 -7.47 -3.10 -6.17
CA LYS A 376 -7.23 -4.48 -6.64
C LYS A 376 -8.54 -5.21 -6.87
N ASP A 377 -9.47 -5.13 -5.92
CA ASP A 377 -10.81 -5.73 -6.01
C ASP A 377 -11.59 -5.26 -7.25
N PHE A 378 -11.57 -3.94 -7.52
CA PHE A 378 -12.19 -3.35 -8.71
C PHE A 378 -11.56 -3.87 -10.00
N LEU A 379 -10.23 -3.82 -10.12
CA LEU A 379 -9.53 -4.31 -11.30
C LEU A 379 -9.75 -5.81 -11.52
N HIS A 380 -9.68 -6.63 -10.47
CA HIS A 380 -9.85 -8.08 -10.55
C HIS A 380 -11.27 -8.45 -10.98
N TYR A 381 -12.29 -7.70 -10.53
CA TYR A 381 -13.64 -7.86 -11.04
C TYR A 381 -13.71 -7.57 -12.54
N LEU A 382 -13.19 -6.43 -12.99
CA LEU A 382 -13.19 -6.09 -14.43
C LEU A 382 -12.44 -7.15 -15.25
N ALA A 383 -11.28 -7.62 -14.78
CA ALA A 383 -10.45 -8.63 -15.40
C ALA A 383 -11.06 -10.05 -15.34
N SER A 384 -12.10 -10.26 -14.53
CA SER A 384 -12.92 -11.48 -14.57
C SER A 384 -13.97 -11.46 -15.69
N ARG A 385 -14.29 -10.28 -16.24
CA ARG A 385 -15.30 -10.07 -17.30
C ARG A 385 -14.67 -9.89 -18.67
N ALA A 386 -13.45 -9.36 -18.72
CA ALA A 386 -12.69 -9.15 -19.94
C ALA A 386 -11.20 -9.43 -19.69
N ARG A 387 -10.40 -9.59 -20.75
CA ARG A 387 -8.95 -9.74 -20.57
C ARG A 387 -8.37 -8.49 -19.93
N ARG A 388 -7.47 -8.67 -18.96
CA ARG A 388 -6.88 -7.56 -18.20
C ARG A 388 -6.25 -6.50 -19.09
N ASP A 389 -5.46 -6.89 -20.09
CA ASP A 389 -4.84 -5.96 -21.05
C ASP A 389 -5.89 -5.08 -21.76
N GLN A 390 -6.99 -5.68 -22.23
CA GLN A 390 -8.08 -4.94 -22.85
C GLN A 390 -8.81 -4.00 -21.89
N VAL A 391 -8.91 -4.35 -20.60
CA VAL A 391 -9.46 -3.47 -19.55
C VAL A 391 -8.55 -2.27 -19.34
N ILE A 392 -7.24 -2.49 -19.22
CA ILE A 392 -6.25 -1.42 -19.07
C ILE A 392 -6.27 -0.51 -20.30
N ASP A 393 -6.29 -1.07 -21.50
CA ASP A 393 -6.35 -0.28 -22.74
C ASP A 393 -7.62 0.58 -22.78
N LEU A 394 -8.77 0.04 -22.37
CA LEU A 394 -10.01 0.82 -22.31
C LEU A 394 -9.96 1.93 -21.26
N LEU A 395 -9.35 1.68 -20.10
CA LEU A 395 -9.13 2.71 -19.08
C LEU A 395 -8.23 3.81 -19.64
N ARG A 396 -7.13 3.46 -20.35
CA ARG A 396 -6.27 4.42 -21.03
C ARG A 396 -7.05 5.22 -22.07
N GLU A 397 -7.75 4.57 -23.00
CA GLU A 397 -8.58 5.24 -24.03
C GLU A 397 -9.60 6.23 -23.45
N THR A 398 -10.09 5.99 -22.23
CA THR A 398 -11.10 6.85 -21.60
C THR A 398 -10.48 7.96 -20.76
N CYS A 399 -9.21 7.82 -20.34
CA CYS A 399 -8.52 8.75 -19.44
C CYS A 399 -7.35 9.51 -20.10
N THR A 400 -7.02 9.28 -21.37
CA THR A 400 -5.79 9.83 -21.99
C THR A 400 -5.90 11.21 -22.60
N VAL A 401 -7.07 11.87 -22.60
CA VAL A 401 -7.14 13.25 -23.11
C VAL A 401 -6.55 14.18 -22.04
N PRO A 402 -5.36 14.78 -22.29
CA PRO A 402 -4.72 15.60 -21.28
C PRO A 402 -5.53 16.86 -21.01
N TYR A 403 -5.44 17.35 -19.78
CA TYR A 403 -6.02 18.57 -19.24
C TYR A 403 -7.55 18.64 -19.35
N GLN A 404 -8.23 17.49 -19.18
CA GLN A 404 -9.68 17.40 -19.24
C GLN A 404 -10.29 16.60 -18.08
N VAL A 405 -11.53 16.99 -17.73
CA VAL A 405 -12.41 16.21 -16.87
C VAL A 405 -13.20 15.23 -17.74
N THR A 406 -13.09 13.95 -17.44
CA THR A 406 -13.91 12.89 -18.04
C THR A 406 -14.91 12.37 -17.02
N PHE A 407 -15.99 11.75 -17.48
CA PHE A 407 -17.05 11.22 -16.62
C PHE A 407 -16.96 9.69 -16.58
N LEU A 408 -17.13 9.10 -15.40
CA LEU A 408 -17.09 7.64 -15.23
C LEU A 408 -18.15 6.94 -16.11
N GLU A 409 -19.30 7.58 -16.31
CA GLU A 409 -20.42 7.08 -17.11
C GLU A 409 -19.97 6.70 -18.53
N LYS A 410 -19.07 7.50 -19.13
CA LYS A 410 -18.48 7.20 -20.44
C LYS A 410 -17.66 5.91 -20.44
N PHE A 411 -16.94 5.63 -19.35
CA PHE A 411 -16.22 4.36 -19.20
C PHE A 411 -17.19 3.20 -19.05
N LEU A 412 -18.24 3.36 -18.23
CA LEU A 412 -19.26 2.33 -18.01
C LEU A 412 -19.97 1.95 -19.31
N GLU A 413 -20.37 2.95 -20.11
CA GLU A 413 -20.99 2.77 -21.44
C GLU A 413 -20.06 2.01 -22.39
N LYS A 414 -18.83 2.49 -22.58
CA LYS A 414 -17.85 1.82 -23.45
C LYS A 414 -17.51 0.40 -22.99
N PHE A 415 -17.43 0.16 -21.68
CA PHE A 415 -17.18 -1.18 -21.14
C PHE A 415 -18.33 -2.13 -21.50
N LYS A 416 -19.57 -1.65 -21.37
CA LYS A 416 -20.77 -2.39 -21.74
C LYS A 416 -20.83 -2.66 -23.24
N GLU A 417 -20.52 -1.68 -24.09
CA GLU A 417 -20.47 -1.85 -25.55
C GLU A 417 -19.41 -2.86 -25.99
N LYS A 418 -18.19 -2.77 -25.42
CA LYS A 418 -17.05 -3.59 -25.84
C LYS A 418 -17.10 -5.03 -25.31
N PHE A 419 -17.60 -5.23 -24.09
CA PHE A 419 -17.55 -6.52 -23.39
C PHE A 419 -18.93 -7.09 -23.03
N ASN A 420 -20.01 -6.47 -23.49
CA ASN A 420 -21.40 -6.87 -23.24
C ASN A 420 -21.69 -7.14 -21.74
N THR A 421 -21.10 -6.33 -20.87
CA THR A 421 -21.20 -6.50 -19.41
C THR A 421 -21.50 -5.17 -18.75
N ASP A 422 -22.60 -5.09 -18.01
CA ASP A 422 -22.93 -3.94 -17.20
C ASP A 422 -22.24 -4.02 -15.83
N ILE A 423 -21.32 -3.10 -15.58
CA ILE A 423 -20.50 -3.09 -14.36
C ILE A 423 -21.01 -2.12 -13.29
N LEU A 424 -21.98 -1.26 -13.59
CA LEU A 424 -22.52 -0.29 -12.63
C LEU A 424 -23.12 -0.96 -11.37
N PRO A 425 -23.92 -2.05 -11.47
CA PRO A 425 -24.43 -2.74 -10.28
C PRO A 425 -23.31 -3.24 -9.36
N PHE A 426 -22.22 -3.74 -9.95
CA PHE A 426 -21.04 -4.13 -9.19
C PHE A 426 -20.37 -2.91 -8.57
N THR A 427 -20.15 -1.81 -9.30
CA THR A 427 -19.50 -0.60 -8.76
C THR A 427 -20.26 -0.05 -7.54
N ARG A 428 -21.60 -0.05 -7.58
CA ARG A 428 -22.45 0.29 -6.43
C ARG A 428 -22.20 -0.60 -5.23
N LYS A 429 -22.22 -1.93 -5.43
CA LYS A 429 -21.95 -2.91 -4.37
C LYS A 429 -20.51 -2.82 -3.86
N TRP A 430 -19.54 -2.59 -4.73
CA TRP A 430 -18.14 -2.43 -4.37
C TRP A 430 -17.91 -1.21 -3.47
N TYR A 431 -18.60 -0.11 -3.73
CA TYR A 431 -18.48 1.15 -2.98
C TYR A 431 -19.20 1.12 -1.63
N ALA A 432 -20.45 0.62 -1.60
CA ALA A 432 -21.33 0.67 -0.43
C ALA A 432 -21.46 -0.66 0.32
N GLY A 433 -20.95 -1.76 -0.24
CA GLY A 433 -21.02 -3.10 0.36
C GLY A 433 -20.14 -3.23 1.60
N LYS A 434 -20.58 -4.13 2.49
CA LYS A 434 -19.96 -4.43 3.78
C LYS A 434 -19.76 -5.93 3.94
N GLY A 435 -18.91 -6.31 4.88
CA GLY A 435 -18.65 -7.70 5.20
C GLY A 435 -17.51 -8.28 4.37
N LEU A 436 -17.01 -9.41 4.84
CA LEU A 436 -15.93 -10.14 4.21
C LEU A 436 -16.45 -11.53 3.79
N PRO A 437 -16.17 -11.99 2.57
CA PRO A 437 -16.31 -13.40 2.24
C PRO A 437 -15.20 -14.23 2.89
N ALA A 438 -15.36 -15.54 2.85
CA ALA A 438 -14.32 -16.51 3.19
C ALA A 438 -14.16 -17.50 2.04
N ILE A 439 -12.94 -17.98 1.82
CA ILE A 439 -12.60 -18.89 0.74
C ILE A 439 -11.93 -20.12 1.32
N LEU A 440 -12.53 -21.28 1.07
CA LEU A 440 -11.97 -22.58 1.41
C LEU A 440 -11.26 -23.16 0.18
N VAL A 441 -9.99 -23.52 0.34
CA VAL A 441 -9.22 -24.25 -0.68
C VAL A 441 -9.40 -25.73 -0.41
N GLN A 442 -10.29 -26.38 -1.15
CA GLN A 442 -10.63 -27.79 -0.96
C GLN A 442 -9.66 -28.72 -1.70
N GLU A 443 -9.04 -28.23 -2.77
CA GLU A 443 -8.07 -28.97 -3.56
C GLU A 443 -7.07 -27.99 -4.18
N ALA A 444 -5.78 -28.34 -4.16
CA ALA A 444 -4.74 -27.64 -4.89
C ALA A 444 -3.63 -28.63 -5.25
N GLN A 445 -3.53 -28.98 -6.53
CA GLN A 445 -2.62 -30.02 -7.02
C GLN A 445 -1.86 -29.56 -8.25
N ILE A 446 -0.62 -30.01 -8.37
CA ILE A 446 0.25 -29.78 -9.53
C ILE A 446 0.78 -31.15 -9.96
N ASN A 447 0.46 -31.58 -11.17
CA ASN A 447 0.80 -32.91 -11.67
C ASN A 447 1.59 -32.83 -12.97
N LYS A 448 2.48 -33.80 -13.21
CA LYS A 448 3.11 -33.96 -14.53
C LYS A 448 2.13 -34.69 -15.46
N ILE A 449 2.03 -34.26 -16.71
CA ILE A 449 1.11 -34.88 -17.66
C ILE A 449 1.65 -36.24 -18.11
N GLU A 450 0.82 -37.28 -18.03
CA GLU A 450 1.19 -38.64 -18.43
C GLU A 450 1.49 -38.73 -19.94
N GLY A 451 2.59 -39.39 -20.30
CA GLY A 451 2.95 -39.63 -21.70
C GLY A 451 3.33 -38.38 -22.51
N ASP A 452 3.38 -37.21 -21.90
CA ASP A 452 3.65 -35.95 -22.59
C ASP A 452 5.14 -35.74 -22.85
N SER A 453 5.54 -35.79 -24.13
CA SER A 453 6.93 -35.64 -24.58
C SER A 453 7.51 -34.25 -24.33
N LEU A 454 6.64 -33.24 -24.15
CA LEU A 454 7.00 -31.86 -23.87
C LEU A 454 7.24 -31.59 -22.37
N GLY A 455 6.90 -32.55 -21.49
CA GLY A 455 7.13 -32.44 -20.05
C GLY A 455 6.27 -31.38 -19.35
N ARG A 456 5.04 -31.16 -19.85
CA ARG A 456 4.09 -30.16 -19.35
C ARG A 456 3.47 -30.56 -18.00
N TYR A 457 2.89 -29.58 -17.31
CA TYR A 457 2.26 -29.73 -16.00
C TYR A 457 0.79 -29.30 -16.02
N ALA A 458 -0.07 -30.01 -15.29
CA ALA A 458 -1.49 -29.74 -15.12
C ALA A 458 -1.84 -29.41 -13.66
N ALA A 459 -2.61 -28.33 -13.47
CA ALA A 459 -2.94 -27.79 -12.16
C ALA A 459 -4.43 -27.78 -11.96
N HIS A 460 -4.88 -28.34 -10.83
CA HIS A 460 -6.27 -28.31 -10.41
C HIS A 460 -6.39 -27.59 -9.07
N VAL A 461 -7.22 -26.55 -9.03
CA VAL A 461 -7.53 -25.80 -7.82
C VAL A 461 -9.04 -25.78 -7.62
N LYS A 462 -9.52 -26.23 -6.47
CA LYS A 462 -10.94 -26.20 -6.10
C LYS A 462 -11.15 -25.20 -4.97
N LEU A 463 -11.96 -24.18 -5.25
CA LEU A 463 -12.29 -23.10 -4.32
C LEU A 463 -13.78 -23.14 -4.00
N TYR A 464 -14.11 -22.99 -2.72
CA TYR A 464 -15.48 -22.90 -2.25
C TYR A 464 -15.67 -21.64 -1.40
N ASN A 465 -16.75 -20.90 -1.68
CA ASN A 465 -17.17 -19.76 -0.88
C ASN A 465 -18.38 -20.16 -0.01
N PRO A 466 -18.20 -20.45 1.28
CA PRO A 466 -19.30 -20.80 2.17
C PRO A 466 -20.17 -19.60 2.60
N THR A 467 -19.78 -18.37 2.26
CA THR A 467 -20.42 -17.17 2.80
C THR A 467 -21.56 -16.66 1.91
N GLY A 468 -22.35 -15.73 2.46
CA GLY A 468 -23.43 -15.02 1.76
C GLY A 468 -22.98 -13.87 0.86
N ILE A 469 -21.67 -13.68 0.63
CA ILE A 469 -21.09 -12.52 -0.08
C ILE A 469 -20.22 -13.03 -1.23
N ASP A 470 -20.25 -12.37 -2.39
CA ASP A 470 -19.35 -12.69 -3.51
C ASP A 470 -17.88 -12.53 -3.08
N ALA A 471 -17.03 -13.49 -3.44
CA ALA A 471 -15.58 -13.36 -3.30
C ALA A 471 -14.94 -13.09 -4.67
N ILE A 472 -14.02 -12.13 -4.73
CA ILE A 472 -13.19 -11.88 -5.91
C ILE A 472 -11.81 -12.44 -5.62
N VAL A 473 -11.38 -13.41 -6.44
CA VAL A 473 -10.10 -14.08 -6.25
C VAL A 473 -9.31 -14.06 -7.55
N SER A 474 -7.99 -14.12 -7.41
CA SER A 474 -7.09 -14.32 -8.54
C SER A 474 -6.10 -15.43 -8.26
N ILE A 475 -5.80 -16.22 -9.28
CA ILE A 475 -4.85 -17.33 -9.22
C ILE A 475 -3.79 -17.07 -10.28
N ASP A 476 -2.55 -16.95 -9.85
CA ASP A 476 -1.39 -16.81 -10.73
C ASP A 476 -0.66 -18.16 -10.84
N PHE A 477 -0.46 -18.61 -12.08
CA PHE A 477 0.27 -19.83 -12.42
C PHE A 477 1.66 -19.43 -12.95
N GLU A 478 2.50 -18.92 -12.05
CA GLU A 478 3.81 -18.36 -12.39
C GLU A 478 4.84 -19.45 -12.69
N ASN A 479 5.56 -19.32 -13.81
CA ASN A 479 6.63 -20.24 -14.16
C ASN A 479 7.85 -20.04 -13.23
N VAL A 480 8.25 -21.11 -12.53
CA VAL A 480 9.35 -21.10 -11.56
C VAL A 480 10.69 -20.62 -12.16
N LYS A 481 10.90 -20.78 -13.47
CA LYS A 481 12.14 -20.35 -14.16
C LYS A 481 12.18 -18.85 -14.50
N ARG A 482 11.07 -18.12 -14.36
CA ARG A 482 10.88 -16.76 -14.87
C ARG A 482 10.57 -15.73 -13.76
N GLN A 483 11.08 -15.97 -12.55
CA GLN A 483 10.85 -15.14 -11.35
C GLN A 483 11.22 -13.65 -11.49
N ASN A 484 11.91 -13.24 -12.57
CA ASN A 484 12.29 -11.83 -12.82
C ASN A 484 11.64 -11.22 -14.08
N THR A 485 10.62 -11.85 -14.66
CA THR A 485 9.88 -11.31 -15.82
C THR A 485 8.44 -11.02 -15.47
N ILE A 486 7.90 -9.91 -15.99
CA ILE A 486 6.50 -9.51 -15.80
C ILE A 486 5.60 -10.68 -16.23
N PRO A 487 4.71 -11.21 -15.36
CA PRO A 487 3.80 -12.29 -15.68
C PRO A 487 2.94 -11.89 -16.88
N SER A 488 2.85 -12.75 -17.89
CA SER A 488 1.95 -12.51 -19.01
C SER A 488 0.50 -12.61 -18.54
N SER A 489 -0.40 -11.76 -19.02
CA SER A 489 -1.82 -11.74 -18.62
C SER A 489 -2.54 -13.10 -18.77
N SER A 490 -2.01 -14.01 -19.60
CA SER A 490 -2.54 -15.37 -19.79
C SER A 490 -2.33 -16.31 -18.59
N SER A 491 -1.34 -16.03 -17.74
CA SER A 491 -0.96 -16.86 -16.58
C SER A 491 -1.83 -16.61 -15.34
N ILE A 492 -2.53 -15.47 -15.28
CA ILE A 492 -3.40 -15.12 -14.15
C ILE A 492 -4.87 -15.37 -14.52
N LYS A 493 -5.61 -16.07 -13.66
CA LYS A 493 -7.06 -16.24 -13.76
C LYS A 493 -7.75 -15.41 -12.70
N TYR A 494 -8.65 -14.53 -13.12
CA TYR A 494 -9.53 -13.73 -12.26
C TYR A 494 -10.93 -14.33 -12.26
N LEU A 495 -11.55 -14.44 -11.10
CA LEU A 495 -12.90 -14.98 -10.99
C LEU A 495 -13.68 -14.39 -9.83
N VAL A 496 -14.99 -14.35 -10.02
CA VAL A 496 -15.97 -14.08 -8.97
C VAL A 496 -16.54 -15.42 -8.51
N LEU A 497 -16.52 -15.67 -7.21
CA LEU A 497 -17.13 -16.81 -6.53
C LEU A 497 -18.40 -16.33 -5.83
N PRO A 498 -19.59 -16.55 -6.41
CA PRO A 498 -20.86 -16.23 -5.76
C PRO A 498 -21.05 -16.89 -4.39
N PRO A 499 -22.02 -16.43 -3.59
CA PRO A 499 -22.40 -17.06 -2.34
C PRO A 499 -22.66 -18.56 -2.51
N HIS A 500 -22.16 -19.35 -1.56
CA HIS A 500 -22.38 -20.80 -1.51
C HIS A 500 -22.01 -21.55 -2.80
N SER A 501 -21.03 -21.05 -3.56
CA SER A 501 -20.62 -21.63 -4.84
C SER A 501 -19.22 -22.24 -4.79
N CYS A 502 -19.00 -23.30 -5.58
CA CYS A 502 -17.72 -23.97 -5.77
C CYS A 502 -17.29 -23.85 -7.23
N LYS A 503 -16.02 -23.51 -7.44
CA LYS A 503 -15.40 -23.53 -8.78
C LYS A 503 -14.14 -24.39 -8.76
N GLN A 504 -13.95 -25.16 -9.83
CA GLN A 504 -12.72 -25.89 -10.13
C GLN A 504 -11.99 -25.18 -11.27
N ILE A 505 -10.76 -24.76 -11.02
CA ILE A 505 -9.89 -24.07 -11.96
C ILE A 505 -8.84 -25.06 -12.42
N LYS A 506 -8.74 -25.25 -13.74
CA LYS A 506 -7.77 -26.14 -14.36
C LYS A 506 -6.89 -25.38 -15.33
N MET A 507 -5.58 -25.67 -15.32
CA MET A 507 -4.60 -25.02 -16.20
C MET A 507 -3.51 -26.00 -16.62
N VAL A 508 -3.11 -25.97 -17.89
CA VAL A 508 -1.93 -26.68 -18.41
C VAL A 508 -0.86 -25.68 -18.85
N ASN A 509 0.41 -25.96 -18.55
CA ASN A 509 1.53 -25.12 -18.95
C ASN A 509 2.80 -25.94 -19.25
N ASP A 510 3.70 -25.36 -20.05
CA ASP A 510 4.90 -26.04 -20.55
C ASP A 510 6.01 -26.23 -19.52
N ASN A 511 5.92 -25.51 -18.40
CA ASN A 511 6.87 -25.61 -17.31
C ASN A 511 6.14 -25.79 -15.99
N LYS A 512 6.87 -26.31 -15.01
CA LYS A 512 6.44 -26.30 -13.62
C LYS A 512 6.16 -24.86 -13.18
N TYR A 513 5.00 -24.64 -12.59
CA TYR A 513 4.60 -23.37 -12.01
C TYR A 513 4.48 -23.48 -10.49
N ASP A 514 4.55 -22.33 -9.84
CA ASP A 514 4.01 -22.11 -8.50
C ASP A 514 2.56 -21.62 -8.66
N ILE A 515 1.66 -22.02 -7.76
CA ILE A 515 0.29 -21.50 -7.77
C ILE A 515 0.19 -20.49 -6.65
N LYS A 516 0.05 -19.20 -7.00
CA LYS A 516 -0.18 -18.14 -6.02
C LYS A 516 -1.66 -17.79 -6.00
N LEU A 517 -2.30 -18.01 -4.87
CA LEU A 517 -3.69 -17.65 -4.63
C LEU A 517 -3.74 -16.31 -3.91
N TYR A 518 -4.51 -15.39 -4.47
CA TYR A 518 -4.97 -14.18 -3.81
C TYR A 518 -6.47 -14.27 -3.56
N THR A 519 -6.87 -14.25 -2.29
CA THR A 519 -8.27 -14.41 -1.86
C THR A 519 -9.04 -13.09 -1.77
N GLY A 520 -8.42 -11.96 -2.17
CA GLY A 520 -9.09 -10.66 -2.15
C GLY A 520 -9.36 -10.12 -0.76
N ILE A 521 -10.29 -9.17 -0.69
CA ILE A 521 -10.83 -8.65 0.57
C ILE A 521 -11.68 -9.75 1.19
N SER A 522 -11.15 -10.46 2.19
CA SER A 522 -11.77 -11.65 2.76
C SER A 522 -11.34 -11.85 4.21
N TYR A 523 -12.00 -12.77 4.93
CA TYR A 523 -11.56 -13.26 6.23
C TYR A 523 -10.26 -14.07 6.16
N ASN A 524 -9.84 -14.48 4.96
CA ASN A 524 -8.61 -15.23 4.79
C ASN A 524 -7.40 -14.37 5.13
N ILE A 525 -6.59 -14.82 6.09
CA ILE A 525 -5.35 -14.15 6.46
C ILE A 525 -4.26 -15.22 6.57
N PRO A 526 -3.14 -15.12 5.82
CA PRO A 526 -2.86 -14.10 4.81
C PRO A 526 -3.78 -14.20 3.58
N ILE A 527 -4.10 -13.04 2.98
CA ILE A 527 -4.91 -12.94 1.75
C ILE A 527 -4.16 -13.42 0.50
N GLN A 528 -2.85 -13.68 0.61
CA GLN A 528 -2.01 -14.18 -0.47
C GLN A 528 -1.16 -15.35 0.03
N ARG A 529 -1.13 -16.45 -0.72
CA ARG A 529 -0.36 -17.64 -0.38
C ARG A 529 0.00 -18.48 -1.59
N SER A 530 1.16 -19.14 -1.53
CA SER A 530 1.48 -20.24 -2.45
C SER A 530 0.69 -21.47 -2.03
N ILE A 531 0.10 -22.16 -3.00
CA ILE A 531 -0.67 -23.38 -2.84
C ILE A 531 -0.22 -24.42 -3.87
N GLY A 532 -0.65 -25.66 -3.66
CA GLY A 532 -0.31 -26.76 -4.56
C GLY A 532 0.87 -27.58 -4.08
N LYS A 533 0.71 -28.90 -4.12
CA LYS A 533 1.80 -29.86 -3.94
C LYS A 533 2.00 -30.61 -5.25
N ILE A 534 3.25 -31.00 -5.51
CA ILE A 534 3.54 -31.88 -6.64
C ILE A 534 2.97 -33.25 -6.31
N ILE A 535 2.03 -33.69 -7.12
CA ILE A 535 1.48 -35.03 -7.11
C ILE A 535 1.94 -35.70 -8.42
N THR A 536 2.08 -37.02 -8.39
CA THR A 536 2.90 -37.82 -9.31
C THR A 536 2.61 -37.54 -10.79
N PHE A 537 1.46 -37.96 -11.28
CA PHE A 537 1.11 -37.94 -12.69
C PHE A 537 -0.41 -37.79 -12.87
N MET A 538 -0.83 -37.14 -13.95
CA MET A 538 -2.24 -36.92 -14.28
C MET A 538 -2.46 -36.93 -15.79
N ALA A 539 -3.55 -37.54 -16.26
CA ALA A 539 -3.92 -37.58 -17.67
C ALA A 539 -4.82 -36.40 -18.11
N ASP A 540 -5.49 -35.73 -17.16
CA ASP A 540 -6.37 -34.59 -17.46
C ASP A 540 -5.56 -33.37 -17.95
N THR A 541 -5.91 -32.87 -19.13
CA THR A 541 -5.27 -31.73 -19.78
C THR A 541 -6.25 -30.57 -20.02
N THR A 542 -7.46 -30.64 -19.45
CA THR A 542 -8.47 -29.60 -19.62
C THR A 542 -8.02 -28.30 -18.96
N THR A 543 -8.33 -27.17 -19.61
CA THR A 543 -8.02 -25.83 -19.08
C THR A 543 -9.29 -24.99 -19.08
N GLY A 544 -9.59 -24.33 -17.97
CA GLY A 544 -10.81 -23.55 -17.81
C GLY A 544 -11.23 -23.38 -16.35
N ILE A 545 -12.38 -22.74 -16.17
CA ILE A 545 -13.05 -22.58 -14.88
C ILE A 545 -14.39 -23.31 -15.00
N PHE A 546 -14.64 -24.24 -14.09
CA PHE A 546 -15.78 -25.14 -14.13
C PHE A 546 -16.58 -25.04 -12.83
N ASP A 547 -17.91 -25.12 -12.93
CA ASP A 547 -18.77 -25.31 -11.77
C ASP A 547 -18.54 -26.68 -11.14
N CYS A 548 -18.52 -26.73 -9.80
CA CYS A 548 -18.37 -27.96 -9.03
C CYS A 548 -19.31 -27.97 -7.83
N ASN A 549 -19.47 -29.15 -7.23
CA ASN A 549 -20.03 -29.27 -5.89
C ASN A 549 -18.92 -29.16 -4.85
N PRO A 550 -19.16 -28.49 -3.70
CA PRO A 550 -18.18 -28.46 -2.61
C PRO A 550 -17.92 -29.88 -2.11
N THR A 551 -16.67 -30.17 -1.75
CA THR A 551 -16.34 -31.38 -1.00
C THR A 551 -16.86 -31.19 0.43
N ILE A 552 -17.81 -32.02 0.85
CA ILE A 552 -18.27 -32.04 2.25
C ILE A 552 -17.30 -32.94 3.00
N THR A 553 -16.32 -32.33 3.67
CA THR A 553 -15.46 -33.06 4.61
C THR A 553 -16.20 -33.14 5.93
N THR A 554 -16.67 -34.32 6.31
CA THR A 554 -17.08 -34.56 7.70
C THR A 554 -15.81 -34.61 8.56
N PRO A 555 -15.71 -33.83 9.65
CA PRO A 555 -14.64 -33.99 10.61
C PRO A 555 -14.53 -35.46 10.99
N ASP A 556 -13.30 -35.99 11.06
CA ASP A 556 -13.11 -37.36 11.53
C ASP A 556 -13.68 -37.42 12.97
N PRO A 557 -14.69 -38.25 13.26
CA PRO A 557 -15.26 -38.32 14.61
C PRO A 557 -14.23 -38.77 15.64
N ASP A 558 -13.13 -39.41 15.21
CA ASP A 558 -12.02 -39.82 16.05
C ASP A 558 -10.97 -38.70 16.24
N GLU A 559 -11.07 -37.56 15.54
CA GLU A 559 -10.15 -36.43 15.67
C GLU A 559 -10.85 -35.19 16.25
N LEU A 560 -10.29 -34.67 17.35
CA LEU A 560 -10.66 -33.37 17.91
C LEU A 560 -9.48 -32.42 17.69
N ILE A 561 -9.72 -31.23 17.15
CA ILE A 561 -8.70 -30.21 16.93
C ILE A 561 -9.17 -28.91 17.55
N VAL A 562 -8.28 -28.22 18.26
CA VAL A 562 -8.50 -26.85 18.73
C VAL A 562 -7.36 -25.99 18.19
N ASP A 563 -7.69 -25.08 17.29
CA ASP A 563 -6.83 -24.04 16.75
C ASP A 563 -6.78 -22.82 17.68
N ASN A 564 -5.79 -21.95 17.53
CA ASN A 564 -5.69 -20.74 18.35
C ASN A 564 -6.74 -19.66 18.01
N GLU A 565 -7.47 -19.79 16.91
CA GLU A 565 -8.64 -18.95 16.60
C GLU A 565 -9.96 -19.53 17.14
N ASP A 566 -9.96 -20.75 17.68
CA ASP A 566 -11.17 -21.42 18.16
C ASP A 566 -11.56 -21.00 19.58
N GLN A 567 -12.85 -21.12 19.91
CA GLN A 567 -13.39 -20.80 21.25
C GLN A 567 -12.75 -21.64 22.38
N GLY A 568 -12.19 -22.82 22.07
CA GLY A 568 -11.50 -23.67 23.03
C GLY A 568 -10.10 -23.19 23.42
N PHE A 569 -9.59 -22.12 22.80
CA PHE A 569 -8.26 -21.57 23.08
C PHE A 569 -8.31 -20.36 24.04
N SER A 570 -7.34 -20.26 24.94
CA SER A 570 -7.20 -19.12 25.85
C SER A 570 -5.75 -18.83 26.24
N LEU A 571 -5.45 -17.55 26.46
CA LEU A 571 -4.15 -17.07 26.95
C LEU A 571 -4.24 -16.60 28.40
N ILE A 572 -3.33 -17.09 29.24
CA ILE A 572 -3.21 -16.73 30.65
C ILE A 572 -1.95 -15.87 30.83
N GLU A 573 -2.11 -14.65 31.31
CA GLU A 573 -1.01 -13.69 31.53
C GLU A 573 -1.04 -13.15 32.97
N PRO A 574 0.11 -13.01 33.65
CA PRO A 574 0.19 -12.45 34.99
C PRO A 574 -0.12 -10.94 34.97
N GLY A 575 -0.97 -10.50 35.90
CA GLY A 575 -1.30 -9.08 36.10
C GLY A 575 -2.45 -8.53 35.26
N LYS A 576 -3.18 -9.37 34.53
CA LYS A 576 -4.36 -8.94 33.74
C LYS A 576 -5.55 -8.58 34.65
N ILE A 577 -6.00 -7.33 34.61
CA ILE A 577 -7.29 -6.90 35.15
C ILE A 577 -8.37 -7.15 34.07
N LEU A 578 -9.59 -7.51 34.45
CA LEU A 578 -10.73 -7.76 33.53
C LEU A 578 -10.96 -6.65 32.48
N ASN A 579 -10.57 -5.41 32.76
CA ASN A 579 -10.69 -4.29 31.82
C ASN A 579 -9.61 -4.30 30.70
N GLU A 580 -8.45 -4.94 30.90
CA GLU A 580 -7.41 -5.13 29.87
C GLU A 580 -7.70 -6.33 28.96
N LEU A 581 -8.64 -7.22 29.30
CA LEU A 581 -9.16 -8.23 28.37
C LEU A 581 -9.89 -7.59 27.18
N PHE A 582 -10.35 -6.34 27.34
CA PHE A 582 -10.92 -5.50 26.28
C PHE A 582 -9.93 -4.49 25.71
N GLU A 583 -8.68 -4.42 26.20
CA GLU A 583 -7.61 -3.80 25.40
C GLU A 583 -7.44 -4.66 24.15
N LYS A 584 -8.00 -4.12 23.06
CA LYS A 584 -8.03 -4.67 21.72
C LYS A 584 -6.79 -5.54 21.45
N GLU A 585 -6.99 -6.87 21.33
CA GLU A 585 -6.00 -7.88 20.84
C GLU A 585 -5.15 -7.40 19.64
N PHE A 586 -5.69 -6.41 18.92
CA PHE A 586 -5.18 -5.66 17.79
C PHE A 586 -3.82 -4.97 18.04
N ASN A 587 -3.47 -4.61 19.28
CA ASN A 587 -2.22 -3.87 19.59
C ASN A 587 -0.97 -4.75 19.66
N ARG A 588 -1.09 -6.09 19.56
CA ARG A 588 0.02 -7.03 19.72
C ARG A 588 0.25 -7.85 18.45
N TYR A 589 0.32 -7.17 17.32
CA TYR A 589 0.73 -7.76 16.04
C TYR A 589 2.07 -7.17 15.62
N TYR A 590 3.03 -8.04 15.30
CA TYR A 590 4.26 -7.66 14.64
C TYR A 590 4.40 -8.42 13.32
N GLU A 591 4.66 -7.68 12.25
CA GLU A 591 4.94 -8.21 10.91
C GLU A 591 6.11 -9.18 10.95
N TRP A 592 7.17 -8.76 11.66
CA TRP A 592 8.35 -9.55 11.88
C TRP A 592 8.44 -9.96 13.35
N PRO A 593 8.62 -11.26 13.64
CA PRO A 593 8.80 -11.74 15.00
C PRO A 593 10.06 -11.13 15.64
N HIS A 594 9.87 -10.28 16.65
CA HIS A 594 10.93 -9.73 17.52
C HIS A 594 10.78 -10.27 18.96
N ASN A 595 11.70 -9.91 19.86
CA ASN A 595 11.69 -10.27 21.28
C ASN A 595 10.37 -9.86 21.98
N ALA A 596 9.35 -10.72 21.88
CA ALA A 596 8.01 -10.51 22.40
C ALA A 596 7.93 -10.95 23.85
N LEU A 597 7.92 -10.01 24.79
CA LEU A 597 7.83 -10.29 26.23
C LEU A 597 6.46 -10.79 26.67
N ARG A 598 5.41 -10.54 25.86
CA ARG A 598 4.02 -10.98 26.05
C ARG A 598 3.55 -11.79 24.84
N TRP A 599 2.45 -12.53 24.97
CA TRP A 599 1.85 -13.23 23.84
C TRP A 599 1.48 -12.24 22.73
N THR A 600 1.99 -12.50 21.54
CA THR A 600 1.89 -11.63 20.38
C THR A 600 1.43 -12.46 19.19
N LYS A 601 0.53 -11.90 18.38
CA LYS A 601 -0.01 -12.57 17.20
C LYS A 601 0.94 -12.41 15.99
N ASN A 602 1.06 -13.46 15.18
CA ASN A 602 1.72 -13.40 13.87
C ASN A 602 0.90 -14.21 12.84
N TYR A 603 1.01 -13.86 11.55
CA TYR A 603 0.28 -14.51 10.47
C TYR A 603 1.25 -15.04 9.42
N ASN A 604 1.02 -16.27 8.95
CA ASN A 604 1.77 -16.87 7.87
C ASN A 604 0.96 -18.01 7.25
N TYR A 605 1.15 -18.27 5.95
CA TYR A 605 0.42 -19.33 5.26
C TYR A 605 0.82 -20.75 5.70
N THR A 606 1.94 -20.91 6.42
CA THR A 606 2.40 -22.19 6.96
C THR A 606 1.76 -22.60 8.28
N TYR A 607 1.06 -21.67 8.95
CA TYR A 607 0.40 -21.95 10.23
C TYR A 607 -0.88 -22.77 10.04
N HIS A 608 -1.34 -23.42 11.12
CA HIS A 608 -2.60 -24.14 11.10
C HIS A 608 -3.78 -23.16 10.93
N GLY A 609 -4.96 -23.69 10.59
CA GLY A 609 -6.17 -22.91 10.32
C GLY A 609 -6.59 -22.93 8.84
N GLU A 610 -7.90 -22.91 8.61
CA GLU A 610 -8.48 -22.99 7.25
C GLU A 610 -8.59 -21.61 6.58
N ILE A 611 -9.22 -20.68 7.29
CA ILE A 611 -9.52 -19.31 6.83
C ILE A 611 -8.40 -18.37 7.29
N THR A 612 -8.27 -18.19 8.60
CA THR A 612 -7.18 -17.42 9.22
C THR A 612 -6.09 -18.38 9.66
N LYS A 613 -4.85 -18.06 9.30
CA LYS A 613 -3.65 -18.81 9.65
C LYS A 613 -2.75 -17.94 10.49
N SER A 614 -2.82 -18.13 11.80
CA SER A 614 -2.13 -17.29 12.76
C SER A 614 -1.51 -18.12 13.87
N ILE A 615 -0.67 -17.50 14.68
CA ILE A 615 -0.11 -18.08 15.91
C ILE A 615 -0.06 -17.02 16.99
N HIS A 616 0.09 -17.46 18.24
CA HIS A 616 0.61 -16.63 19.32
C HIS A 616 2.03 -17.05 19.67
N TYR A 617 2.96 -16.10 19.73
CA TYR A 617 4.34 -16.37 20.09
C TYR A 617 4.84 -15.41 21.19
N LYS A 618 5.87 -15.85 21.91
CA LYS A 618 6.50 -15.12 23.02
C LYS A 618 7.93 -15.63 23.24
N THR A 619 8.84 -14.79 23.76
CA THR A 619 10.16 -15.25 24.25
C THR A 619 10.05 -16.01 25.57
N GLY A 620 10.91 -17.02 25.74
CA GLY A 620 10.95 -17.85 26.93
C GLY A 620 11.13 -17.07 28.22
N GLY A 621 10.51 -17.59 29.27
CA GLY A 621 10.37 -16.99 30.59
C GLY A 621 10.34 -18.05 31.69
N LYS A 622 9.53 -17.80 32.72
CA LYS A 622 9.56 -18.55 33.98
C LYS A 622 8.36 -19.48 34.21
N GLY A 623 7.42 -19.56 33.26
CA GLY A 623 6.20 -20.38 33.35
C GLY A 623 4.95 -19.64 33.83
N SER A 624 5.02 -18.31 33.92
CA SER A 624 3.91 -17.46 34.36
C SER A 624 2.90 -17.16 33.25
N TYR A 625 3.32 -17.24 31.98
CA TYR A 625 2.45 -17.09 30.83
C TYR A 625 2.08 -18.47 30.30
N LYS A 626 0.81 -18.67 29.95
CA LYS A 626 0.31 -19.96 29.46
C LYS A 626 -0.63 -19.80 28.27
N ALA A 627 -0.61 -20.77 27.38
CA ALA A 627 -1.58 -20.96 26.31
C ALA A 627 -2.30 -22.28 26.57
N ARG A 628 -3.64 -22.26 26.61
CA ARG A 628 -4.47 -23.40 27.00
C ARG A 628 -5.49 -23.70 25.92
N TRP A 629 -5.53 -24.96 25.47
CA TRP A 629 -6.53 -25.51 24.58
C TRP A 629 -7.43 -26.47 25.37
N GLU A 630 -8.74 -26.29 25.31
CA GLU A 630 -9.74 -27.09 26.01
C GLU A 630 -10.73 -27.69 25.01
N VAL A 631 -11.04 -28.98 25.18
CA VAL A 631 -12.06 -29.69 24.41
C VAL A 631 -12.89 -30.60 25.31
N THR A 632 -14.10 -30.96 24.87
CA THR A 632 -14.95 -31.94 25.57
C THR A 632 -14.86 -33.28 24.85
N VAL A 633 -14.33 -34.29 25.54
CA VAL A 633 -14.30 -35.68 25.08
C VAL A 633 -15.66 -36.31 25.35
N THR A 634 -16.32 -36.81 24.31
CA THR A 634 -17.62 -37.47 24.40
C THR A 634 -17.49 -38.96 24.68
N GLU A 635 -16.51 -39.61 24.08
CA GLU A 635 -16.29 -41.06 24.20
C GLU A 635 -14.98 -41.35 24.95
N PRO A 636 -14.98 -42.19 26.01
CA PRO A 636 -13.76 -42.54 26.70
C PRO A 636 -12.86 -43.44 25.83
N GLY A 637 -11.55 -43.39 26.05
CA GLY A 637 -10.59 -44.23 25.32
C GLY A 637 -9.14 -43.76 25.43
N GLU A 638 -8.26 -44.42 24.66
CA GLU A 638 -6.89 -43.94 24.49
C GLU A 638 -6.83 -42.91 23.37
N TYR A 639 -6.27 -41.74 23.67
CA TYR A 639 -6.08 -40.65 22.74
C TYR A 639 -4.60 -40.36 22.57
N GLU A 640 -4.14 -40.27 21.33
CA GLU A 640 -2.83 -39.71 20.99
C GLU A 640 -2.97 -38.21 20.80
N ILE A 641 -2.23 -37.44 21.59
CA ILE A 641 -2.31 -35.98 21.56
C ILE A 641 -1.11 -35.44 20.79
N PHE A 642 -1.35 -34.49 19.90
CA PHE A 642 -0.35 -33.85 19.05
C PHE A 642 -0.37 -32.34 19.23
N ALA A 643 0.81 -31.72 19.19
CA ALA A 643 0.97 -30.28 19.05
C ALA A 643 1.39 -29.91 17.63
N HIS A 644 0.78 -28.87 17.06
CA HIS A 644 1.26 -28.30 15.80
C HIS A 644 2.41 -27.33 16.09
N ILE A 645 3.58 -27.58 15.52
CA ILE A 645 4.79 -26.78 15.79
C ILE A 645 5.23 -26.11 14.49
N PRO A 646 4.81 -24.86 14.24
CA PRO A 646 5.12 -24.18 13.00
C PRO A 646 6.55 -23.63 12.95
N LEU A 647 7.01 -23.34 11.73
CA LEU A 647 8.23 -22.59 11.46
C LEU A 647 7.92 -21.09 11.44
N ILE A 648 8.67 -20.32 12.24
CA ILE A 648 8.59 -18.85 12.25
C ILE A 648 9.64 -18.28 11.28
N TYR A 649 9.26 -17.44 10.32
CA TYR A 649 10.22 -16.81 9.40
C TYR A 649 10.64 -15.42 9.92
N THR A 650 11.94 -15.16 10.08
CA THR A 650 12.52 -13.87 10.51
C THR A 650 13.56 -13.35 9.52
N VAL A 651 13.79 -12.04 9.52
CA VAL A 651 14.79 -11.38 8.66
C VAL A 651 16.19 -11.52 9.31
N GLN A 652 16.92 -12.57 8.92
CA GLN A 652 18.35 -12.87 9.18
C GLN A 652 18.82 -13.29 10.60
N PRO A 653 19.80 -14.24 10.73
CA PRO A 653 20.16 -15.37 9.85
C PRO A 653 19.31 -16.64 10.17
N PRO A 654 19.42 -17.73 9.36
CA PRO A 654 18.28 -18.53 8.90
C PRO A 654 17.76 -19.57 9.89
N VAL A 655 16.42 -19.75 9.89
CA VAL A 655 15.59 -20.98 9.96
C VAL A 655 15.83 -22.01 11.10
N LEU A 656 17.03 -22.11 11.67
CA LEU A 656 17.45 -23.09 12.68
C LEU A 656 17.45 -22.55 14.12
N ASN A 657 17.24 -21.25 14.34
CA ASN A 657 17.43 -20.61 15.65
C ASN A 657 16.13 -20.22 16.39
N ASN A 658 14.93 -20.41 15.82
CA ASN A 658 13.69 -19.92 16.44
C ASN A 658 13.38 -20.55 17.80
N TYR A 659 13.75 -21.81 17.98
CA TYR A 659 13.62 -22.50 19.26
C TYR A 659 14.93 -22.45 20.06
N CYS A 660 16.04 -21.94 19.49
CA CYS A 660 17.42 -22.13 19.96
C CYS A 660 17.87 -23.59 20.04
N ASN A 661 19.18 -23.84 20.00
CA ASN A 661 19.75 -25.15 20.30
C ASN A 661 19.38 -25.54 21.76
N GLY A 662 18.64 -26.65 21.93
CA GLY A 662 18.25 -27.17 23.25
C GLY A 662 16.88 -26.69 23.76
N ALA A 663 16.00 -26.23 22.87
CA ALA A 663 14.64 -25.82 23.21
C ALA A 663 13.82 -26.97 23.80
N ILE A 664 13.30 -26.76 25.01
CA ILE A 664 12.32 -27.66 25.61
C ILE A 664 11.00 -26.91 25.70
N LEU A 665 9.93 -27.50 25.18
CA LEU A 665 8.57 -27.01 25.35
C LEU A 665 7.88 -27.80 26.46
N HIS A 666 7.25 -27.07 27.38
CA HIS A 666 6.62 -27.63 28.56
C HIS A 666 5.09 -27.66 28.40
N TYR A 667 4.57 -28.84 28.07
CA TYR A 667 3.14 -29.08 27.97
C TYR A 667 2.61 -29.74 29.24
N THR A 668 1.40 -29.40 29.66
CA THR A 668 0.68 -30.07 30.74
C THR A 668 -0.68 -30.50 30.24
N ILE A 669 -0.95 -31.81 30.26
CA ILE A 669 -2.24 -32.39 29.96
C ILE A 669 -3.01 -32.51 31.27
N GLU A 670 -4.24 -31.99 31.31
CA GLU A 670 -5.09 -31.95 32.49
C GLU A 670 -6.51 -32.42 32.16
N GLN A 671 -6.92 -33.50 32.85
CA GLN A 671 -8.32 -33.91 33.01
C GLN A 671 -8.55 -34.24 34.49
N GLU A 672 -8.46 -35.50 34.91
CA GLU A 672 -8.53 -35.88 36.33
C GLU A 672 -7.17 -35.73 37.04
N LYS A 673 -6.08 -35.92 36.30
CA LYS A 673 -4.70 -35.78 36.77
C LYS A 673 -3.94 -34.83 35.86
N LYS A 674 -2.95 -34.14 36.42
CA LYS A 674 -1.99 -33.32 35.68
C LYS A 674 -0.80 -34.17 35.28
N GLN A 675 -0.48 -34.21 33.99
CA GLN A 675 0.69 -34.89 33.45
C GLN A 675 1.53 -33.90 32.65
N GLU A 676 2.79 -33.69 33.06
CA GLU A 676 3.74 -32.83 32.35
C GLU A 676 4.47 -33.64 31.26
N VAL A 677 4.50 -33.08 30.05
CA VAL A 677 5.27 -33.58 28.91
C VAL A 677 6.30 -32.52 28.54
N LYS A 678 7.57 -32.95 28.47
CA LYS A 678 8.68 -32.12 28.01
C LYS A 678 9.03 -32.56 26.60
N LEU A 679 8.83 -31.67 25.65
CA LEU A 679 9.16 -31.92 24.24
C LEU A 679 10.51 -31.29 23.92
N ASP A 680 11.51 -32.12 23.63
CA ASP A 680 12.84 -31.71 23.20
C ASP A 680 12.92 -31.72 21.67
N LEU A 681 12.95 -30.53 21.07
CA LEU A 681 12.92 -30.35 19.62
C LEU A 681 14.23 -30.77 18.92
N MET A 682 15.28 -31.14 19.65
CA MET A 682 16.61 -31.47 19.11
C MET A 682 16.90 -32.96 18.94
N ASN A 683 16.05 -33.87 19.47
CA ASN A 683 16.29 -35.30 19.28
C ASN A 683 16.14 -35.65 17.79
N LYS A 684 17.19 -36.21 17.18
CA LYS A 684 17.42 -36.27 15.70
C LYS A 684 16.33 -36.99 14.88
N ARG A 685 15.30 -37.57 15.50
CA ARG A 685 14.14 -38.19 14.83
C ARG A 685 12.95 -37.23 14.58
N GLU A 686 12.92 -36.06 15.22
CA GLU A 686 11.77 -35.14 15.20
C GLU A 686 12.04 -33.83 14.42
N ARG A 687 12.91 -33.89 13.39
CA ARG A 687 13.14 -32.76 12.46
C ARG A 687 11.97 -32.52 11.50
N ARG A 688 10.74 -32.50 12.01
CA ARG A 688 9.51 -32.19 11.27
C ARG A 688 8.87 -30.92 11.85
N LEU A 689 9.60 -29.81 11.82
CA LEU A 689 9.02 -28.50 12.07
C LEU A 689 8.06 -28.16 10.90
N GLY A 690 6.90 -27.58 11.22
CA GLY A 690 5.78 -27.41 10.29
C GLY A 690 4.85 -28.62 10.19
N PHE A 691 4.88 -29.53 11.16
CA PHE A 691 4.04 -30.73 11.22
C PHE A 691 3.53 -30.99 12.65
N TRP A 692 2.56 -31.91 12.75
CA TRP A 692 2.05 -32.43 14.02
C TRP A 692 3.11 -33.29 14.72
N VAL A 693 3.41 -32.97 15.98
CA VAL A 693 4.38 -33.68 16.83
C VAL A 693 3.62 -34.35 17.99
N PRO A 694 3.80 -35.67 18.22
CA PRO A 694 3.10 -36.37 19.30
C PRO A 694 3.63 -35.94 20.67
N LEU A 695 2.72 -35.61 21.59
CA LEU A 695 3.01 -35.37 23.00
C LEU A 695 2.95 -36.68 23.82
N GLY A 696 2.22 -37.68 23.33
CA GLY A 696 2.05 -38.97 23.99
C GLY A 696 0.66 -39.54 23.82
N THR A 697 0.45 -40.74 24.38
CA THR A 697 -0.87 -41.39 24.45
C THR A 697 -1.40 -41.29 25.88
N PHE A 698 -2.65 -40.86 26.02
CA PHE A 698 -3.31 -40.62 27.30
C PHE A 698 -4.67 -41.30 27.31
N THR A 699 -5.00 -41.97 28.41
CA THR A 699 -6.35 -42.49 28.65
C THR A 699 -7.23 -41.34 29.12
N LEU A 700 -8.23 -40.97 28.32
CA LEU A 700 -9.18 -39.90 28.61
C LEU A 700 -10.56 -40.48 28.90
N VAL A 701 -11.25 -39.90 29.87
CA VAL A 701 -12.65 -40.19 30.19
C VAL A 701 -13.58 -39.16 29.56
N THR A 702 -14.88 -39.43 29.52
CA THR A 702 -15.88 -38.44 29.07
C THR A 702 -15.82 -37.19 29.95
N GLY A 703 -15.73 -36.01 29.34
CA GLY A 703 -15.65 -34.73 30.03
C GLY A 703 -14.63 -33.78 29.41
N LYS A 704 -14.36 -32.66 30.10
CA LYS A 704 -13.40 -31.66 29.64
C LYS A 704 -11.98 -32.16 29.81
N THR A 705 -11.14 -31.98 28.80
CA THR A 705 -9.69 -32.16 28.85
C THR A 705 -9.01 -30.90 28.33
N SER A 706 -7.82 -30.61 28.83
CA SER A 706 -7.07 -29.47 28.34
C SER A 706 -5.58 -29.74 28.23
N VAL A 707 -4.95 -29.08 27.27
CA VAL A 707 -3.51 -29.04 27.11
C VAL A 707 -3.06 -27.62 27.36
N THR A 708 -2.03 -27.43 28.19
CA THR A 708 -1.49 -26.12 28.53
C THR A 708 -0.01 -26.08 28.20
N LEU A 709 0.40 -25.14 27.34
CA LEU A 709 1.79 -24.78 27.10
C LEU A 709 2.17 -23.61 28.01
N ASP A 710 3.23 -23.74 28.79
CA ASP A 710 3.78 -22.61 29.57
C ASP A 710 5.05 -22.03 28.95
N ASP A 711 5.38 -20.79 29.34
CA ASP A 711 6.50 -20.07 28.76
C ASP A 711 7.88 -20.43 29.34
N ARG A 712 8.04 -21.51 30.14
CA ARG A 712 9.37 -21.88 30.65
C ARG A 712 10.33 -22.17 29.50
N GLY A 713 11.47 -21.47 29.49
CA GLY A 713 12.49 -21.63 28.46
C GLY A 713 13.54 -20.53 28.50
N SER A 714 14.54 -20.61 27.63
CA SER A 714 15.54 -19.56 27.48
C SER A 714 14.91 -18.27 26.96
N SER A 715 15.40 -17.10 27.37
CA SER A 715 14.97 -15.81 26.80
C SER A 715 15.28 -15.67 25.31
N SER A 716 16.17 -16.53 24.78
CA SER A 716 16.50 -16.62 23.36
C SER A 716 15.59 -17.60 22.57
N GLN A 717 14.78 -18.41 23.27
CA GLN A 717 13.84 -19.36 22.66
C GLN A 717 12.48 -18.69 22.44
N TYR A 718 11.84 -18.96 21.31
CA TYR A 718 10.42 -18.66 21.13
C TYR A 718 9.55 -19.83 21.61
N ILE A 719 8.49 -19.47 22.33
CA ILE A 719 7.38 -20.33 22.72
C ILE A 719 6.21 -19.99 21.80
N VAL A 720 5.64 -20.99 21.14
CA VAL A 720 4.68 -20.82 20.05
C VAL A 720 3.44 -21.64 20.31
N ALA A 721 2.29 -20.98 20.26
CA ALA A 721 0.96 -21.55 20.40
C ALA A 721 0.22 -21.44 19.07
N ASP A 722 -0.10 -22.59 18.49
CA ASP A 722 -0.83 -22.76 17.22
C ASP A 722 -2.05 -23.66 17.48
N ALA A 723 -1.95 -24.97 17.27
CA ALA A 723 -3.07 -25.90 17.45
C ALA A 723 -2.70 -27.18 18.22
N ILE A 724 -3.69 -27.79 18.86
CA ILE A 724 -3.60 -29.12 19.51
C ILE A 724 -4.62 -30.06 18.87
N LYS A 725 -4.22 -31.31 18.64
CA LYS A 725 -5.06 -32.39 18.10
C LYS A 725 -5.09 -33.59 19.04
N TRP A 726 -6.27 -34.15 19.27
CA TRP A 726 -6.50 -35.42 19.99
C TRP A 726 -7.04 -36.44 19.00
N VAL A 727 -6.35 -37.56 18.81
CA VAL A 727 -6.76 -38.65 17.91
C VAL A 727 -7.08 -39.89 18.72
N LYS A 728 -8.32 -40.37 18.65
CA LYS A 728 -8.73 -41.60 19.32
C LYS A 728 -8.06 -42.80 18.66
N LYS A 729 -7.38 -43.63 19.45
CA LYS A 729 -6.80 -44.88 18.96
C LYS A 729 -7.90 -45.91 18.74
N LYS A 730 -7.97 -46.47 17.54
CA LYS A 730 -8.81 -47.62 17.25
C LYS A 730 -8.20 -48.84 17.96
N PRO A 731 -8.98 -49.66 18.67
CA PRO A 731 -8.47 -50.88 19.28
C PRO A 731 -7.83 -51.73 18.18
N SER A 732 -6.58 -52.14 18.41
CA SER A 732 -5.85 -52.99 17.47
C SER A 732 -6.62 -54.30 17.27
N THR A 733 -7.28 -54.45 16.12
CA THR A 733 -7.73 -55.77 15.67
C THR A 733 -6.49 -56.56 15.31
N ASN A 734 -5.98 -57.36 16.25
CA ASN A 734 -4.99 -58.39 15.96
C ASN A 734 -5.53 -59.27 14.82
N LYS A 735 -4.83 -59.30 13.70
CA LYS A 735 -4.90 -60.40 12.73
C LYS A 735 -3.68 -61.28 12.90
#